data_AF-A0A960HAT2-F1
#
_entry.id   AF-A0A960HAT2-F1
#
_cell.length_a   1.000
_cell.length_b   1.000
_cell.length_c   1.000
_cell.angle_alpha   90.00
_cell.angle_beta   90.00
_cell.angle_gamma   90.00
#
_symmetry.space_group_name_H-M   'P 1'
#
loop_
_entity.id
_entity.type
_entity.pdbx_description
1 polymer ?
#
loop_
_entity_poly.entity_id
_entity_poly.type
_entity_poly.pdbx_seq_one_letter_code
_entity_poly.pdbx_strand_id
1 'polypeptide(L)'
;KADKADKAKRAESPSATSTHRRSAAAARASKTNESEPSAPSVAELADASTTSRQPSVKTTDQNDDLPASGSAAQQATPGLSAQSASVTPLAVESTGPAESLTEPASISTSRSSVVAVPAKPTASATLATPAAPSPAPQSPFLKFLASIFWPNRTASVVTPTAAAKGQDVDGSTGDAMANAATTPPGTDVVIEAESMAVSPWRNGRSYSDGAASDGTALLLSKNSSASTQVSLPEFTSLVIRAKGDQFFGAPNMTVSVDGKRISTISVSSTEWTDYTIAVAAPAGEYTVSIAFTNDFYWRKWGDRNLRLDAVTVVAAAVIEPPPPPPPPPPPPVEPPSTGTPDFFQAADWLWKPIVSNPELAENSATWVSYLSEPDAARVANLYRYAVQLVSKTEITSSTPRYDVALSKPWGSDPFGNLTVPIPVGTSVPRGSDGQIAILDPTTGTAFGIWQARYDSVNDTWSGSWGGVSTLDGDGIDESGGATATGLARYAGVVTAAEFSAAVEANTGINHALVFSTDIAGPDFVGPAVNSDGQNSAGVAVPIPEGYRVQLDPSIDVDAIPGITDGEKVIAKTLQTYGAYAVDQGGARMAFSFELVDDATPRTPGAVWTDAGFAWDYYGMDNIPWSQLRVIASPDGGTAI
;
A
#
# COMPACT_ATOMS: atom_id res chain seq x y z
N LYS A 1 -71.87 -1.70 30.73
CA LYS A 1 -72.08 -0.32 31.24
C LYS A 1 -70.80 0.10 31.96
N ALA A 2 -70.38 1.35 31.87
CA ALA A 2 -69.17 1.86 32.50
C ALA A 2 -69.50 2.62 33.81
N ASP A 3 -68.52 2.78 34.69
CA ASP A 3 -67.94 4.08 35.06
C ASP A 3 -66.69 3.90 35.96
N LYS A 4 -65.57 4.58 35.66
CA LYS A 4 -65.02 5.82 36.25
C LYS A 4 -64.70 5.71 37.77
N ALA A 5 -63.50 5.98 38.30
CA ALA A 5 -62.35 6.88 38.03
C ALA A 5 -62.32 8.14 38.94
N ASP A 6 -61.13 8.79 39.03
CA ASP A 6 -60.77 9.97 39.86
C ASP A 6 -60.68 9.72 41.40
N LYS A 7 -59.82 10.40 42.19
CA LYS A 7 -58.68 11.32 41.93
C LYS A 7 -57.74 11.45 43.16
N ALA A 8 -56.42 11.63 42.92
CA ALA A 8 -55.45 12.60 43.50
C ALA A 8 -55.44 13.00 45.03
N LYS A 9 -54.41 13.60 45.67
CA LYS A 9 -53.12 14.21 45.26
C LYS A 9 -52.22 14.54 46.51
N ARG A 10 -50.88 14.58 46.33
CA ARG A 10 -49.87 15.38 47.13
C ARG A 10 -49.68 15.01 48.64
N ALA A 11 -48.56 15.31 49.34
CA ALA A 11 -47.35 16.13 49.08
C ALA A 11 -46.09 15.63 49.85
N GLU A 12 -44.93 16.26 49.60
CA GLU A 12 -43.64 16.13 50.34
C GLU A 12 -43.58 17.14 51.52
N SER A 13 -42.59 17.30 52.42
CA SER A 13 -41.16 16.87 52.61
C SER A 13 -40.80 17.12 54.13
N PRO A 14 -39.58 17.47 54.66
CA PRO A 14 -38.16 17.32 54.25
C PRO A 14 -37.14 16.89 55.38
N SER A 15 -35.85 16.80 55.02
CA SER A 15 -34.64 17.27 55.78
C SER A 15 -33.87 16.43 56.85
N ALA A 16 -32.61 16.10 56.49
CA ALA A 16 -31.32 16.32 57.21
C ALA A 16 -30.96 15.70 58.60
N THR A 17 -30.14 14.64 58.55
CA THR A 17 -28.74 14.50 59.09
C THR A 17 -28.32 15.01 60.48
N SER A 18 -27.67 14.12 61.28
CA SER A 18 -26.68 14.46 62.33
C SER A 18 -25.68 13.30 62.57
N THR A 19 -24.56 13.52 63.28
CA THR A 19 -23.45 12.56 63.44
C THR A 19 -22.88 12.50 64.86
N HIS A 20 -22.39 11.35 65.34
CA HIS A 20 -20.99 11.17 65.82
C HIS A 20 -20.60 9.76 66.31
N ARG A 21 -19.27 9.57 66.46
CA ARG A 21 -18.51 8.31 66.63
C ARG A 21 -18.51 7.71 68.05
N ARG A 22 -18.24 6.41 68.14
CA ARG A 22 -17.23 5.82 69.08
C ARG A 22 -16.47 4.67 68.39
N SER A 23 -15.32 4.28 68.92
CA SER A 23 -14.35 3.36 68.29
C SER A 23 -13.60 2.48 69.30
N ALA A 24 -13.20 1.29 68.87
CA ALA A 24 -12.27 0.37 69.56
C ALA A 24 -11.47 -0.42 68.50
N ALA A 25 -10.29 -0.97 68.84
CA ALA A 25 -9.34 -1.55 67.90
C ALA A 25 -8.42 -2.62 68.54
N ALA A 26 -7.48 -3.15 67.73
CA ALA A 26 -6.52 -4.25 67.98
C ALA A 26 -7.08 -5.68 67.72
N ALA A 27 -6.30 -6.66 67.24
CA ALA A 27 -4.86 -6.71 66.93
C ALA A 27 -4.55 -7.45 65.59
N ARG A 28 -3.27 -7.70 65.28
CA ARG A 28 -2.74 -8.01 63.93
C ARG A 28 -1.70 -9.15 63.94
N ALA A 29 -1.80 -10.11 63.00
CA ALA A 29 -0.74 -11.08 62.65
C ALA A 29 -0.88 -11.55 61.18
N SER A 30 0.16 -12.18 60.62
CA SER A 30 0.31 -12.57 59.19
C SER A 30 1.10 -13.90 59.06
N LYS A 31 1.14 -14.67 57.96
CA LYS A 31 1.60 -14.34 56.58
C LYS A 31 1.47 -15.59 55.63
N THR A 32 1.54 -15.42 54.29
CA THR A 32 2.00 -16.37 53.21
C THR A 32 1.27 -17.73 53.01
N ASN A 33 1.11 -18.35 51.81
CA ASN A 33 1.38 -17.99 50.39
C ASN A 33 0.59 -18.90 49.39
N GLU A 34 0.34 -18.40 48.15
CA GLU A 34 0.26 -19.13 46.82
C GLU A 34 -0.73 -20.33 46.61
N SER A 35 -1.13 -20.77 45.38
CA SER A 35 -0.80 -20.42 43.97
C SER A 35 -1.98 -20.75 42.99
N GLU A 36 -1.92 -20.29 41.72
CA GLU A 36 -2.82 -20.68 40.60
C GLU A 36 -2.38 -22.00 39.90
N PRO A 37 -2.94 -22.36 38.71
CA PRO A 37 -2.27 -21.92 37.47
C PRO A 37 -3.18 -21.47 36.30
N SER A 38 -2.62 -20.64 35.41
CA SER A 38 -3.20 -20.14 34.16
C SER A 38 -2.31 -20.47 32.93
N ALA A 39 -2.84 -20.37 31.71
CA ALA A 39 -2.15 -20.74 30.45
C ALA A 39 -1.28 -19.59 29.87
N PRO A 40 -0.31 -19.87 28.96
CA PRO A 40 0.88 -19.02 28.79
C PRO A 40 0.79 -17.92 27.72
N SER A 41 1.68 -16.94 27.86
CA SER A 41 2.10 -15.99 26.82
C SER A 41 3.57 -16.23 26.42
N VAL A 42 4.00 -15.66 25.29
CA VAL A 42 5.40 -15.62 24.82
C VAL A 42 5.86 -14.15 24.77
N ALA A 43 7.15 -13.91 24.99
CA ALA A 43 7.66 -12.62 25.46
C ALA A 43 8.27 -11.72 24.39
N GLU A 44 8.22 -10.41 24.68
CA GLU A 44 8.89 -9.32 23.97
C GLU A 44 10.26 -9.05 24.63
N LEU A 45 11.30 -8.79 23.83
CA LEU A 45 12.66 -8.51 24.30
C LEU A 45 13.05 -7.07 23.94
N ALA A 46 12.88 -6.16 24.91
CA ALA A 46 13.36 -4.79 24.84
C ALA A 46 14.67 -4.64 25.61
N ASP A 47 15.73 -4.20 24.95
CA ASP A 47 17.02 -3.89 25.60
C ASP A 47 17.00 -2.48 26.24
N ALA A 48 17.85 -2.26 27.25
CA ALA A 48 17.71 -1.14 28.17
C ALA A 48 19.05 -0.52 28.60
N SER A 49 19.23 0.77 28.27
CA SER A 49 20.21 1.64 28.94
C SER A 49 19.54 2.91 29.49
N THR A 50 19.20 2.91 30.78
CA THR A 50 18.78 4.12 31.50
C THR A 50 19.91 4.62 32.38
N THR A 51 20.04 5.93 32.56
CA THR A 51 20.83 6.48 33.67
C THR A 51 20.24 7.78 34.22
N SER A 52 19.71 7.69 35.44
CA SER A 52 19.60 8.75 36.45
C SER A 52 19.06 10.15 36.07
N ARG A 53 17.81 10.43 36.45
CA ARG A 53 17.39 11.78 36.87
C ARG A 53 17.68 11.98 38.37
N GLN A 54 18.05 13.20 38.80
CA GLN A 54 17.34 13.93 39.88
C GLN A 54 17.74 15.44 39.90
N PRO A 55 16.93 16.34 40.51
CA PRO A 55 16.99 17.79 40.25
C PRO A 55 17.53 18.63 41.43
N SER A 56 17.81 19.93 41.20
CA SER A 56 17.91 20.94 42.26
C SER A 56 17.67 22.38 41.77
N VAL A 57 17.56 23.31 42.74
CA VAL A 57 16.86 24.60 42.61
C VAL A 57 17.75 25.78 42.19
N LYS A 58 17.17 26.63 41.33
CA LYS A 58 17.39 28.06 41.06
C LYS A 58 18.31 28.85 42.01
N THR A 59 19.26 29.60 41.44
CA THR A 59 19.78 30.88 41.97
C THR A 59 20.23 31.78 40.82
N THR A 60 20.33 33.09 41.03
CA THR A 60 20.81 34.09 40.06
C THR A 60 22.30 34.37 40.22
N ASP A 61 22.97 34.86 39.17
CA ASP A 61 23.48 36.25 39.15
C ASP A 61 23.93 36.66 37.73
N GLN A 62 24.29 37.94 37.57
CA GLN A 62 24.51 38.62 36.29
C GLN A 62 26.00 38.65 35.88
N ASN A 63 26.27 38.74 34.57
CA ASN A 63 26.77 39.98 33.93
C ASN A 63 27.08 39.76 32.44
N ASP A 64 26.60 40.69 31.61
CA ASP A 64 27.24 41.42 30.50
C ASP A 64 28.52 40.80 29.87
N ASP A 65 28.67 40.73 28.54
CA ASP A 65 28.56 41.88 27.64
C ASP A 65 28.01 41.57 26.22
N LEU A 66 27.67 42.60 25.44
CA LEU A 66 27.13 42.49 24.06
C LEU A 66 28.07 43.18 23.01
N PRO A 67 27.63 43.67 21.82
CA PRO A 67 27.96 42.94 20.59
C PRO A 67 28.57 43.78 19.45
N ALA A 68 29.13 43.11 18.43
CA ALA A 68 29.39 43.71 17.12
C ALA A 68 29.58 42.63 16.03
N SER A 69 29.33 42.87 14.74
CA SER A 69 28.34 43.73 14.05
C SER A 69 28.38 43.36 12.56
N GLY A 70 27.31 43.61 11.81
CA GLY A 70 27.33 43.45 10.35
C GLY A 70 26.85 44.71 9.63
N SER A 71 27.47 45.07 8.50
CA SER A 71 26.82 45.50 7.24
C SER A 71 27.77 46.25 6.26
N ALA A 72 27.47 46.14 4.97
CA ALA A 72 27.69 47.09 3.86
C ALA A 72 29.08 47.70 3.54
N ALA A 73 29.74 47.08 2.55
CA ALA A 73 30.23 47.65 1.27
C ALA A 73 30.68 49.14 1.14
N GLN A 74 31.87 49.34 0.53
CA GLN A 74 32.00 50.16 -0.70
C GLN A 74 33.32 49.98 -1.50
N GLN A 75 33.20 50.19 -2.82
CA GLN A 75 34.16 50.39 -3.93
C GLN A 75 35.68 50.58 -3.67
N ALA A 76 36.53 49.91 -4.48
CA ALA A 76 37.34 50.56 -5.55
C ALA A 76 38.29 49.58 -6.29
N THR A 77 38.51 49.81 -7.60
CA THR A 77 39.61 49.23 -8.43
C THR A 77 40.21 50.38 -9.28
N PRO A 78 41.48 50.31 -9.78
CA PRO A 78 41.77 49.61 -11.05
C PRO A 78 43.21 49.06 -11.28
N GLY A 79 43.35 48.19 -12.31
CA GLY A 79 44.62 47.86 -12.98
C GLY A 79 45.18 46.45 -12.68
N LEU A 80 45.77 45.70 -13.62
CA LEU A 80 46.02 45.98 -15.05
C LEU A 80 46.35 44.67 -15.84
N SER A 81 45.67 44.41 -16.97
CA SER A 81 46.08 43.53 -18.11
C SER A 81 46.41 42.03 -17.91
N ALA A 82 46.28 41.10 -18.88
CA ALA A 82 45.48 41.02 -20.12
C ALA A 82 45.57 39.60 -20.76
N GLN A 83 44.71 39.31 -21.76
CA GLN A 83 44.67 38.15 -22.68
C GLN A 83 44.02 36.87 -22.10
N SER A 84 43.02 36.19 -22.71
CA SER A 84 42.65 35.88 -24.12
C SER A 84 43.49 34.74 -24.73
N ALA A 85 42.93 33.69 -25.35
CA ALA A 85 41.53 33.27 -25.53
C ALA A 85 41.44 31.74 -25.74
N SER A 86 40.21 31.19 -25.80
CA SER A 86 39.92 29.78 -26.10
C SER A 86 39.87 29.46 -27.61
N VAL A 87 40.00 28.17 -27.98
CA VAL A 87 39.32 27.49 -29.12
C VAL A 87 39.71 25.99 -29.17
N THR A 88 38.77 25.14 -29.57
CA THR A 88 38.88 23.69 -29.87
C THR A 88 38.22 23.42 -31.25
N PRO A 89 38.25 22.19 -31.81
CA PRO A 89 39.26 21.12 -31.81
C PRO A 89 39.66 20.79 -33.27
N LEU A 90 40.34 19.65 -33.54
CA LEU A 90 40.33 19.00 -34.86
C LEU A 90 40.77 17.52 -34.78
N ALA A 91 40.25 16.68 -35.68
CA ALA A 91 40.59 15.27 -35.87
C ALA A 91 40.92 15.01 -37.35
N VAL A 92 41.48 13.83 -37.69
CA VAL A 92 41.34 13.12 -38.97
C VAL A 92 42.02 11.72 -38.90
N GLU A 93 41.57 10.79 -39.75
CA GLU A 93 41.94 9.37 -39.82
C GLU A 93 43.28 9.09 -40.54
N SER A 94 43.77 7.83 -40.53
CA SER A 94 44.00 7.03 -41.77
C SER A 94 44.63 5.64 -41.53
N THR A 95 44.05 4.60 -42.15
CA THR A 95 44.66 3.34 -42.69
C THR A 95 45.52 2.38 -41.83
N GLY A 96 45.18 1.08 -41.88
CA GLY A 96 46.08 -0.07 -41.65
C GLY A 96 46.84 -0.51 -42.93
N PRO A 97 47.22 -1.80 -43.16
CA PRO A 97 46.75 -3.04 -42.49
C PRO A 97 47.85 -4.12 -42.20
N ALA A 98 47.41 -5.36 -41.90
CA ALA A 98 48.03 -6.67 -42.20
C ALA A 98 48.75 -7.51 -41.10
N GLU A 99 48.15 -8.69 -40.87
CA GLU A 99 48.73 -10.06 -40.77
C GLU A 99 49.57 -10.60 -39.57
N SER A 100 49.05 -11.73 -39.05
CA SER A 100 49.73 -13.04 -38.84
C SER A 100 50.49 -13.37 -37.54
N LEU A 101 49.80 -14.15 -36.69
CA LEU A 101 50.23 -15.43 -36.05
C LEU A 101 51.66 -15.56 -35.45
N THR A 102 51.76 -15.81 -34.14
CA THR A 102 52.15 -17.13 -33.56
C THR A 102 52.28 -17.09 -32.01
N GLU A 103 51.87 -18.17 -31.33
CA GLU A 103 52.41 -18.53 -29.99
C GLU A 103 53.73 -19.32 -30.14
N PRO A 104 54.54 -19.47 -29.08
CA PRO A 104 54.38 -20.71 -28.28
C PRO A 104 54.59 -20.58 -26.76
N ALA A 105 53.60 -21.08 -26.02
CA ALA A 105 53.72 -21.92 -24.80
C ALA A 105 54.94 -21.80 -23.85
N SER A 106 54.63 -21.36 -22.61
CA SER A 106 55.01 -21.99 -21.32
C SER A 106 56.48 -22.09 -20.84
N ILE A 107 56.70 -21.78 -19.55
CA ILE A 107 57.41 -22.67 -18.58
C ILE A 107 57.11 -22.23 -17.13
N SER A 108 57.12 -23.17 -16.19
CA SER A 108 56.83 -22.95 -14.76
C SER A 108 58.04 -22.45 -13.96
N THR A 109 57.82 -21.68 -12.90
CA THR A 109 58.70 -21.74 -11.71
C THR A 109 57.95 -21.42 -10.42
N SER A 110 57.96 -22.36 -9.46
CA SER A 110 57.44 -22.17 -8.11
C SER A 110 58.56 -21.82 -7.13
N ARG A 111 58.30 -20.96 -6.12
CA ARG A 111 59.09 -20.95 -4.88
C ARG A 111 58.35 -20.30 -3.70
N SER A 112 58.48 -20.92 -2.54
CA SER A 112 57.90 -20.46 -1.26
C SER A 112 58.90 -19.62 -0.44
N SER A 113 58.38 -18.83 0.49
CA SER A 113 59.09 -18.33 1.66
C SER A 113 58.20 -18.47 2.91
N VAL A 114 58.83 -18.66 4.07
CA VAL A 114 58.21 -19.03 5.37
C VAL A 114 58.90 -18.19 6.47
N VAL A 115 58.40 -18.26 7.72
CA VAL A 115 58.93 -17.72 9.01
C VAL A 115 58.34 -16.35 9.42
N ALA A 116 57.90 -16.11 10.66
CA ALA A 116 57.47 -16.98 11.79
C ALA A 116 56.72 -16.15 12.87
N VAL A 117 56.15 -16.82 13.88
CA VAL A 117 55.36 -16.25 15.00
C VAL A 117 56.06 -16.43 16.35
N PRO A 118 55.91 -15.47 17.29
CA PRO A 118 55.80 -15.76 18.72
C PRO A 118 54.62 -14.99 19.40
N ALA A 119 54.08 -15.36 20.56
CA ALA A 119 54.04 -16.64 21.29
C ALA A 119 52.91 -16.57 22.36
N LYS A 120 52.58 -17.71 22.97
CA LYS A 120 51.37 -17.95 23.79
C LYS A 120 51.61 -17.86 25.32
N PRO A 121 50.53 -17.91 26.13
CA PRO A 121 50.50 -18.78 27.33
C PRO A 121 49.28 -19.73 27.34
N THR A 122 49.14 -20.66 28.31
CA THR A 122 48.09 -21.71 28.28
C THR A 122 47.47 -22.05 29.63
N ALA A 123 46.14 -22.24 29.62
CA ALA A 123 45.40 -23.12 30.53
C ALA A 123 44.54 -24.08 29.69
N SER A 124 44.29 -25.33 30.12
CA SER A 124 43.51 -26.34 29.38
C SER A 124 43.07 -27.52 30.26
N ALA A 125 41.79 -27.90 30.21
CA ALA A 125 41.25 -29.19 30.68
C ALA A 125 39.80 -29.39 30.16
N THR A 126 39.21 -30.58 29.98
CA THR A 126 39.65 -31.97 29.64
C THR A 126 38.38 -32.75 29.24
N LEU A 127 38.49 -33.76 28.35
CA LEU A 127 37.36 -34.51 27.75
C LEU A 127 36.75 -35.61 28.64
N ALA A 128 35.45 -35.92 28.45
CA ALA A 128 34.84 -37.22 28.78
C ALA A 128 33.51 -37.50 28.01
N THR A 129 33.37 -38.69 27.40
CA THR A 129 32.17 -39.30 26.76
C THR A 129 32.58 -40.72 26.28
N PRO A 130 31.70 -41.67 25.86
CA PRO A 130 30.22 -41.70 25.85
C PRO A 130 29.59 -42.99 26.47
N ALA A 131 28.24 -43.11 26.49
CA ALA A 131 27.51 -44.38 26.65
C ALA A 131 26.03 -44.33 26.17
N ALA A 132 25.51 -45.47 25.67
CA ALA A 132 24.12 -45.79 25.31
C ALA A 132 23.98 -47.35 25.23
N PRO A 133 22.81 -48.01 25.00
CA PRO A 133 21.43 -47.54 24.80
C PRO A 133 20.37 -48.23 25.72
N SER A 134 19.10 -48.28 25.30
CA SER A 134 17.90 -48.76 26.03
C SER A 134 17.76 -50.29 26.24
N PRO A 135 16.76 -50.75 27.04
CA PRO A 135 15.53 -51.29 26.43
C PRO A 135 14.20 -50.99 27.17
N ALA A 136 13.05 -51.25 26.52
CA ALA A 136 11.70 -51.30 27.11
C ALA A 136 11.39 -52.71 27.71
N PRO A 137 10.28 -52.94 28.46
CA PRO A 137 9.02 -53.37 27.82
C PRO A 137 7.67 -53.15 28.60
N GLN A 138 6.57 -53.63 27.98
CA GLN A 138 5.27 -54.11 28.54
C GLN A 138 4.03 -53.19 28.61
N SER A 139 2.89 -53.81 28.33
CA SER A 139 1.49 -53.33 28.42
C SER A 139 0.63 -54.36 29.16
N PRO A 140 -0.57 -53.97 29.66
CA PRO A 140 -1.72 -54.86 29.46
C PRO A 140 -3.08 -54.17 29.17
N PHE A 141 -4.01 -55.01 28.70
CA PHE A 141 -5.48 -54.88 28.52
C PHE A 141 -6.24 -54.15 29.67
N LEU A 142 -7.51 -53.68 29.55
CA LEU A 142 -8.69 -54.38 28.99
C LEU A 142 -9.98 -53.47 28.78
N LYS A 143 -10.52 -53.43 27.55
CA LYS A 143 -11.95 -53.57 27.06
C LYS A 143 -13.18 -52.75 27.56
N PHE A 144 -14.18 -52.65 26.62
CA PHE A 144 -15.64 -52.34 26.73
C PHE A 144 -16.04 -50.85 26.97
N LEU A 145 -17.09 -50.22 26.41
CA LEU A 145 -18.18 -50.46 25.40
C LEU A 145 -18.30 -49.15 24.54
N ALA A 146 -18.67 -49.07 23.25
CA ALA A 146 -19.76 -49.60 22.41
C ALA A 146 -21.07 -48.75 22.33
N SER A 147 -21.23 -48.04 21.19
CA SER A 147 -22.46 -47.67 20.44
C SER A 147 -23.68 -46.96 21.07
N ILE A 148 -24.02 -45.77 20.51
CA ILE A 148 -25.40 -45.41 20.09
C ILE A 148 -25.33 -44.69 18.71
N PHE A 149 -26.28 -44.98 17.82
CA PHE A 149 -26.50 -44.35 16.50
C PHE A 149 -27.80 -43.52 16.52
N TRP A 150 -27.88 -42.39 15.79
CA TRP A 150 -28.78 -42.13 14.64
C TRP A 150 -28.86 -40.63 14.23
N PRO A 151 -29.39 -40.26 13.03
CA PRO A 151 -28.79 -39.20 12.22
C PRO A 151 -29.80 -38.22 11.56
N ASN A 152 -29.37 -37.62 10.44
CA ASN A 152 -30.14 -36.97 9.36
C ASN A 152 -30.75 -35.58 9.62
N ARG A 153 -30.24 -34.61 8.85
CA ARG A 153 -31.06 -33.89 7.84
C ARG A 153 -30.19 -33.32 6.72
N THR A 154 -30.29 -33.92 5.55
CA THR A 154 -29.87 -33.33 4.27
C THR A 154 -30.92 -32.32 3.79
N ALA A 155 -30.49 -31.15 3.32
CA ALA A 155 -31.35 -30.23 2.56
C ALA A 155 -31.03 -30.38 1.08
N SER A 156 -32.04 -30.63 0.24
CA SER A 156 -31.88 -30.86 -1.19
C SER A 156 -32.18 -29.61 -2.02
N VAL A 157 -31.57 -29.53 -3.20
CA VAL A 157 -31.88 -28.58 -4.28
C VAL A 157 -33.38 -28.62 -4.60
N VAL A 158 -33.97 -27.45 -4.89
CA VAL A 158 -35.35 -27.32 -5.38
C VAL A 158 -35.38 -26.54 -6.69
N THR A 159 -35.57 -27.27 -7.79
CA THR A 159 -36.01 -26.73 -9.08
C THR A 159 -37.54 -26.80 -9.18
N PRO A 160 -38.24 -25.70 -9.50
CA PRO A 160 -39.64 -25.76 -9.95
C PRO A 160 -39.73 -25.77 -11.48
N THR A 161 -40.63 -26.56 -12.06
CA THR A 161 -40.95 -26.49 -13.50
C THR A 161 -42.42 -26.80 -13.74
N ALA A 162 -43.07 -25.90 -14.48
CA ALA A 162 -44.32 -26.01 -15.23
C ALA A 162 -45.57 -26.67 -14.58
N ALA A 163 -46.62 -25.87 -14.44
CA ALA A 163 -48.00 -26.32 -14.66
C ALA A 163 -48.87 -25.13 -15.15
N ALA A 164 -49.02 -24.98 -16.46
CA ALA A 164 -49.94 -24.02 -17.08
C ALA A 164 -50.79 -24.73 -18.15
N LYS A 165 -52.09 -24.42 -18.19
CA LYS A 165 -52.99 -24.86 -19.27
C LYS A 165 -52.91 -23.85 -20.41
N GLY A 166 -52.72 -24.34 -21.63
CA GLY A 166 -52.77 -23.51 -22.84
C GLY A 166 -54.20 -23.18 -23.29
N GLN A 167 -54.33 -22.10 -24.06
CA GLN A 167 -55.44 -21.84 -24.97
C GLN A 167 -54.92 -20.92 -26.08
N ASP A 168 -55.01 -21.37 -27.33
CA ASP A 168 -54.43 -20.65 -28.48
C ASP A 168 -55.30 -19.48 -28.95
N VAL A 169 -54.65 -18.38 -29.39
CA VAL A 169 -55.22 -17.45 -30.37
C VAL A 169 -54.09 -16.92 -31.27
N ASP A 170 -54.37 -16.85 -32.58
CA ASP A 170 -53.49 -16.32 -33.63
C ASP A 170 -53.51 -14.76 -33.67
N GLY A 171 -52.47 -14.10 -34.19
CA GLY A 171 -52.45 -12.63 -34.27
C GLY A 171 -51.10 -11.91 -34.46
N SER A 172 -50.34 -12.24 -35.50
CA SER A 172 -49.21 -11.46 -36.09
C SER A 172 -49.02 -9.98 -35.66
N THR A 173 -47.90 -9.69 -34.97
CA THR A 173 -47.08 -8.47 -35.17
C THR A 173 -45.60 -8.84 -35.07
N GLY A 174 -44.74 -8.23 -35.89
CA GLY A 174 -43.32 -8.62 -35.96
C GLY A 174 -42.46 -8.02 -34.85
N ASP A 175 -41.55 -8.83 -34.29
CA ASP A 175 -40.54 -8.38 -33.33
C ASP A 175 -39.51 -7.47 -33.99
N ALA A 176 -39.73 -6.15 -33.87
CA ALA A 176 -38.61 -5.22 -33.86
C ALA A 176 -37.83 -5.48 -32.56
N MET A 177 -36.64 -6.08 -32.65
CA MET A 177 -35.70 -6.08 -31.54
C MET A 177 -35.37 -4.62 -31.22
N ALA A 178 -35.92 -4.12 -30.11
CA ALA A 178 -35.61 -2.79 -29.63
C ALA A 178 -34.13 -2.77 -29.24
N ASN A 179 -33.34 -1.95 -29.94
CA ASN A 179 -32.00 -1.62 -29.49
C ASN A 179 -32.08 -1.16 -28.02
N ALA A 180 -31.24 -1.73 -27.16
CA ALA A 180 -30.88 -1.05 -25.93
C ALA A 180 -30.33 0.33 -26.35
N ALA A 181 -30.98 1.40 -25.89
CA ALA A 181 -30.59 2.75 -26.25
C ALA A 181 -29.32 3.11 -25.48
N THR A 182 -28.16 2.76 -26.04
CA THR A 182 -26.86 3.23 -25.57
C THR A 182 -26.87 4.76 -25.52
N THR A 183 -26.74 5.31 -24.32
CA THR A 183 -26.64 6.75 -24.07
C THR A 183 -25.59 7.37 -25.01
N PRO A 184 -25.85 8.54 -25.64
CA PRO A 184 -24.84 9.18 -26.49
C PRO A 184 -23.59 9.49 -25.67
N PRO A 185 -22.38 9.17 -26.17
CA PRO A 185 -21.14 9.41 -25.42
C PRO A 185 -20.98 10.92 -25.16
N GLY A 186 -20.60 11.28 -23.94
CA GLY A 186 -20.54 12.67 -23.49
C GLY A 186 -21.87 13.27 -23.00
N THR A 187 -22.85 12.43 -22.61
CA THR A 187 -24.09 12.89 -21.94
C THR A 187 -24.07 12.56 -20.45
N ASP A 188 -24.40 13.53 -19.59
CA ASP A 188 -24.52 13.33 -18.15
C ASP A 188 -25.55 12.26 -17.77
N VAL A 189 -25.27 11.51 -16.69
CA VAL A 189 -26.16 10.45 -16.16
C VAL A 189 -26.71 10.87 -14.81
N VAL A 190 -28.03 10.91 -14.66
CA VAL A 190 -28.70 11.26 -13.40
C VAL A 190 -29.22 10.00 -12.69
N ILE A 191 -29.01 9.92 -11.38
CA ILE A 191 -29.39 8.81 -10.51
C ILE A 191 -30.22 9.37 -9.34
N GLU A 192 -31.54 9.16 -9.36
CA GLU A 192 -32.43 9.58 -8.27
C GLU A 192 -32.12 8.81 -6.98
N ALA A 193 -31.95 9.50 -5.86
CA ALA A 193 -31.40 8.90 -4.64
C ALA A 193 -32.31 7.84 -4.01
N GLU A 194 -33.64 7.95 -4.13
CA GLU A 194 -34.58 6.91 -3.68
C GLU A 194 -34.54 5.62 -4.50
N SER A 195 -33.90 5.60 -5.67
CA SER A 195 -33.66 4.36 -6.42
C SER A 195 -32.52 3.52 -5.82
N MET A 196 -31.62 4.16 -5.07
CA MET A 196 -30.42 3.52 -4.51
C MET A 196 -30.77 2.56 -3.36
N ALA A 197 -30.06 1.43 -3.30
CA ALA A 197 -30.19 0.48 -2.20
C ALA A 197 -29.57 1.05 -0.91
N VAL A 198 -30.36 1.14 0.17
CA VAL A 198 -29.87 1.66 1.46
C VAL A 198 -29.37 0.55 2.38
N SER A 199 -28.22 0.76 3.01
CA SER A 199 -27.63 -0.14 4.00
C SER A 199 -27.25 0.60 5.30
N PRO A 200 -27.76 0.20 6.48
CA PRO A 200 -28.87 -0.74 6.69
C PRO A 200 -30.21 -0.11 6.25
N TRP A 201 -31.02 -0.84 5.47
CA TRP A 201 -32.23 -0.30 4.82
C TRP A 201 -33.20 0.43 5.76
N ARG A 202 -33.25 0.05 7.04
CA ARG A 202 -34.13 0.65 8.07
C ARG A 202 -33.76 2.09 8.44
N ASN A 203 -32.58 2.55 8.04
CA ASN A 203 -32.09 3.90 8.33
C ASN A 203 -32.45 4.89 7.22
N GLY A 204 -32.77 4.40 6.02
CA GLY A 204 -33.26 5.21 4.90
C GLY A 204 -34.78 5.17 4.75
N ARG A 205 -35.35 6.21 4.17
CA ARG A 205 -36.75 6.24 3.71
C ARG A 205 -36.97 7.28 2.62
N SER A 206 -37.59 6.89 1.51
CA SER A 206 -38.08 7.83 0.50
C SER A 206 -39.30 8.62 0.99
N TYR A 207 -39.39 9.89 0.57
CA TYR A 207 -40.49 10.79 0.91
C TYR A 207 -40.71 11.81 -0.22
N SER A 208 -41.93 12.32 -0.39
CA SER A 208 -42.20 13.35 -1.41
C SER A 208 -41.75 14.74 -0.92
N ASP A 209 -41.03 15.45 -1.79
CA ASP A 209 -40.46 16.78 -1.58
C ASP A 209 -40.59 17.53 -2.91
N GLY A 210 -41.57 18.44 -3.02
CA GLY A 210 -41.92 19.10 -4.29
C GLY A 210 -40.87 20.06 -4.87
N ALA A 211 -39.68 20.12 -4.28
CA ALA A 211 -38.50 20.83 -4.78
C ALA A 211 -37.35 19.90 -5.19
N ALA A 212 -37.50 18.59 -4.97
CA ALA A 212 -36.59 17.55 -5.45
C ALA A 212 -36.87 17.21 -6.93
N SER A 213 -35.92 16.54 -7.59
CA SER A 213 -35.80 16.47 -9.05
C SER A 213 -36.99 15.75 -9.72
N ASP A 214 -37.44 14.63 -9.17
CA ASP A 214 -38.70 13.94 -9.55
C ASP A 214 -39.81 14.06 -8.48
N GLY A 215 -39.74 15.11 -7.64
CA GLY A 215 -40.73 15.38 -6.57
C GLY A 215 -40.70 14.40 -5.39
N THR A 216 -39.70 13.51 -5.36
CA THR A 216 -39.39 12.53 -4.33
C THR A 216 -37.91 12.65 -3.96
N ALA A 217 -37.56 12.22 -2.75
CA ALA A 217 -36.21 12.33 -2.20
C ALA A 217 -35.95 11.23 -1.16
N LEU A 218 -34.68 10.94 -0.89
CA LEU A 218 -34.24 10.00 0.13
C LEU A 218 -33.81 10.70 1.43
N LEU A 219 -34.43 10.31 2.55
CA LEU A 219 -33.98 10.66 3.90
C LEU A 219 -33.07 9.55 4.45
N LEU A 220 -31.83 9.87 4.81
CA LEU A 220 -30.95 9.02 5.64
C LEU A 220 -31.01 9.54 7.09
N SER A 221 -31.69 8.79 7.95
CA SER A 221 -32.03 9.19 9.33
C SER A 221 -31.05 8.76 10.41
N LYS A 222 -30.04 7.96 10.03
CA LYS A 222 -28.97 7.44 10.89
C LYS A 222 -27.76 7.08 10.04
N ASN A 223 -26.65 6.72 10.67
CA ASN A 223 -25.47 6.21 9.95
C ASN A 223 -25.85 5.07 9.00
N SER A 224 -25.69 5.32 7.70
CA SER A 224 -26.09 4.43 6.60
C SER A 224 -25.57 4.96 5.26
N SER A 225 -25.45 4.07 4.28
CA SER A 225 -25.17 4.39 2.88
C SER A 225 -26.39 4.17 2.00
N ALA A 226 -26.52 4.97 0.94
CA ALA A 226 -27.33 4.72 -0.23
C ALA A 226 -26.38 4.41 -1.39
N SER A 227 -26.57 3.29 -2.10
CA SER A 227 -25.64 2.82 -3.14
C SER A 227 -26.35 2.19 -4.33
N THR A 228 -25.81 2.35 -5.53
CA THR A 228 -26.20 1.58 -6.73
C THR A 228 -24.99 1.22 -7.57
N GLN A 229 -25.06 0.08 -8.25
CA GLN A 229 -24.20 -0.22 -9.40
C GLN A 229 -24.83 0.41 -10.65
N VAL A 230 -24.02 0.95 -11.56
CA VAL A 230 -24.48 1.69 -12.74
C VAL A 230 -23.40 1.76 -13.84
N SER A 231 -23.81 1.57 -15.09
CA SER A 231 -23.00 1.83 -16.29
C SER A 231 -22.85 3.33 -16.51
N LEU A 232 -21.63 3.85 -16.54
CA LEU A 232 -21.33 5.27 -16.75
C LEU A 232 -20.43 5.47 -17.99
N PRO A 233 -20.60 6.59 -18.72
CA PRO A 233 -19.61 7.05 -19.69
C PRO A 233 -18.33 7.47 -18.96
N GLU A 234 -17.27 7.82 -19.72
CA GLU A 234 -16.16 8.58 -19.13
C GLU A 234 -16.71 9.86 -18.50
N PHE A 235 -16.29 10.16 -17.27
CA PHE A 235 -16.83 11.28 -16.48
C PHE A 235 -15.72 12.08 -15.79
N THR A 236 -16.07 13.28 -15.30
CA THR A 236 -15.14 14.27 -14.73
C THR A 236 -15.52 14.79 -13.34
N SER A 237 -16.80 14.69 -12.96
CA SER A 237 -17.26 15.00 -11.60
C SER A 237 -18.58 14.33 -11.26
N LEU A 238 -18.85 14.22 -9.96
CA LEU A 238 -20.16 13.90 -9.41
C LEU A 238 -20.77 15.16 -8.80
N VAL A 239 -22.05 15.42 -9.06
CA VAL A 239 -22.83 16.51 -8.44
C VAL A 239 -23.92 15.88 -7.59
N ILE A 240 -23.80 16.01 -6.27
CA ILE A 240 -24.75 15.44 -5.32
C ILE A 240 -25.73 16.53 -4.88
N ARG A 241 -27.01 16.39 -5.20
CA ARG A 241 -28.06 17.32 -4.76
C ARG A 241 -28.56 16.91 -3.39
N ALA A 242 -28.27 17.74 -2.37
CA ALA A 242 -28.40 17.37 -0.96
C ALA A 242 -28.81 18.54 -0.05
N LYS A 243 -29.37 18.22 1.12
CA LYS A 243 -29.61 19.17 2.24
C LYS A 243 -29.57 18.45 3.59
N GLY A 244 -29.36 19.20 4.68
CA GLY A 244 -29.15 18.63 6.01
C GLY A 244 -30.12 19.13 7.07
N ASP A 245 -30.70 18.21 7.84
CA ASP A 245 -31.36 18.54 9.11
C ASP A 245 -30.27 18.83 10.16
N GLN A 246 -30.14 20.09 10.56
CA GLN A 246 -29.04 20.58 11.39
C GLN A 246 -29.29 20.34 12.88
N PHE A 247 -28.39 19.63 13.57
CA PHE A 247 -28.49 19.43 15.02
C PHE A 247 -27.12 19.17 15.65
N PHE A 248 -26.69 20.04 16.59
CA PHE A 248 -25.34 20.08 17.16
C PHE A 248 -24.19 20.12 16.10
N GLY A 249 -24.48 20.68 14.92
CA GLY A 249 -23.63 20.60 13.73
C GLY A 249 -24.36 19.94 12.55
N ALA A 250 -23.72 19.97 11.38
CA ALA A 250 -24.26 19.47 10.13
C ALA A 250 -24.10 17.94 9.96
N PRO A 251 -24.95 17.31 9.14
CA PRO A 251 -24.69 15.96 8.64
C PRO A 251 -23.45 15.92 7.73
N ASN A 252 -22.57 14.95 7.98
CA ASN A 252 -21.45 14.62 7.11
C ASN A 252 -21.94 13.65 6.02
N MET A 253 -21.90 14.11 4.78
CA MET A 253 -22.10 13.31 3.58
C MET A 253 -20.75 12.81 3.09
N THR A 254 -20.59 11.49 2.99
CA THR A 254 -19.39 10.83 2.49
C THR A 254 -19.71 10.23 1.13
N VAL A 255 -18.89 10.51 0.12
CA VAL A 255 -19.13 10.08 -1.27
C VAL A 255 -18.06 9.09 -1.68
N SER A 256 -18.46 8.02 -2.35
CA SER A 256 -17.58 6.92 -2.75
C SER A 256 -17.97 6.35 -4.11
N VAL A 257 -16.96 5.85 -4.83
CA VAL A 257 -17.09 5.12 -6.10
C VAL A 257 -16.31 3.82 -5.90
N ASP A 258 -16.95 2.67 -6.11
CA ASP A 258 -16.41 1.32 -5.85
C ASP A 258 -15.74 1.17 -4.48
N GLY A 259 -16.37 1.77 -3.47
CA GLY A 259 -15.88 1.79 -2.09
C GLY A 259 -14.80 2.85 -1.82
N LYS A 260 -13.95 3.22 -2.79
CA LYS A 260 -12.96 4.29 -2.63
C LYS A 260 -13.68 5.60 -2.30
N ARG A 261 -13.26 6.23 -1.19
CA ARG A 261 -13.85 7.48 -0.71
C ARG A 261 -13.30 8.67 -1.48
N ILE A 262 -14.17 9.30 -2.27
CA ILE A 262 -13.84 10.48 -3.05
C ILE A 262 -13.91 11.76 -2.20
N SER A 263 -14.87 11.86 -1.26
CA SER A 263 -15.01 13.07 -0.44
C SER A 263 -15.75 12.86 0.88
N THR A 264 -15.65 13.82 1.79
CA THR A 264 -16.50 13.96 2.98
C THR A 264 -16.85 15.43 3.20
N ILE A 265 -18.13 15.76 3.04
CA ILE A 265 -18.66 17.13 3.01
C ILE A 265 -19.59 17.36 4.20
N SER A 266 -19.43 18.49 4.88
CA SER A 266 -20.32 18.97 5.93
C SER A 266 -21.53 19.69 5.28
N VAL A 267 -22.67 19.02 5.18
CA VAL A 267 -23.87 19.51 4.48
C VAL A 267 -24.64 20.48 5.38
N SER A 268 -24.11 21.70 5.47
CA SER A 268 -24.63 22.78 6.34
C SER A 268 -25.85 23.49 5.79
N SER A 269 -26.16 23.33 4.50
CA SER A 269 -27.35 23.92 3.88
C SER A 269 -28.63 23.18 4.29
N THR A 270 -29.67 23.94 4.62
CA THR A 270 -31.03 23.44 4.87
C THR A 270 -31.89 23.38 3.61
N GLU A 271 -31.43 23.99 2.51
CA GLU A 271 -32.11 23.98 1.21
C GLU A 271 -31.41 23.03 0.23
N TRP A 272 -32.13 22.54 -0.79
CA TRP A 272 -31.54 21.67 -1.81
C TRP A 272 -30.36 22.38 -2.50
N THR A 273 -29.16 21.83 -2.34
CA THR A 273 -27.90 22.43 -2.77
C THR A 273 -27.07 21.38 -3.50
N ASP A 274 -26.43 21.79 -4.59
CA ASP A 274 -25.61 20.93 -5.43
C ASP A 274 -24.16 20.93 -4.93
N TYR A 275 -23.64 19.75 -4.59
CA TYR A 275 -22.26 19.55 -4.13
C TYR A 275 -21.45 18.86 -5.21
N THR A 276 -20.74 19.65 -6.03
CA THR A 276 -19.81 19.16 -7.06
C THR A 276 -18.54 18.61 -6.43
N ILE A 277 -18.13 17.42 -6.88
CA ILE A 277 -16.96 16.68 -6.44
C ILE A 277 -16.18 16.30 -7.69
N ALA A 278 -14.97 16.82 -7.86
CA ALA A 278 -14.10 16.42 -8.95
C ALA A 278 -13.63 14.97 -8.76
N VAL A 279 -13.91 14.13 -9.76
CA VAL A 279 -13.46 12.74 -9.85
C VAL A 279 -13.62 12.31 -11.30
N ALA A 280 -12.52 11.93 -11.93
CA ALA A 280 -12.49 11.48 -13.31
C ALA A 280 -12.25 9.97 -13.38
N ALA A 281 -12.98 9.29 -14.26
CA ALA A 281 -12.85 7.86 -14.49
C ALA A 281 -13.30 7.50 -15.92
N PRO A 282 -12.75 6.42 -16.53
CA PRO A 282 -13.13 5.95 -17.86
C PRO A 282 -14.57 5.42 -17.91
N ALA A 283 -15.10 5.14 -19.11
CA ALA A 283 -16.40 4.46 -19.22
C ALA A 283 -16.34 3.04 -18.62
N GLY A 284 -17.35 2.65 -17.84
CA GLY A 284 -17.35 1.39 -17.09
C GLY A 284 -18.58 1.19 -16.18
N GLU A 285 -18.64 0.06 -15.49
CA GLU A 285 -19.61 -0.21 -14.42
C GLU A 285 -19.05 0.28 -13.08
N TYR A 286 -19.80 1.11 -12.35
CA TYR A 286 -19.35 1.73 -11.10
C TYR A 286 -20.38 1.58 -9.98
N THR A 287 -19.90 1.37 -8.75
CA THR A 287 -20.72 1.37 -7.53
C THR A 287 -20.69 2.75 -6.87
N VAL A 288 -21.62 3.62 -7.28
CA VAL A 288 -21.77 4.97 -6.69
C VAL A 288 -22.46 4.86 -5.34
N SER A 289 -21.88 5.44 -4.28
CA SER A 289 -22.40 5.37 -2.92
C SER A 289 -22.29 6.70 -2.16
N ILE A 290 -23.38 7.09 -1.49
CA ILE A 290 -23.51 8.29 -0.67
C ILE A 290 -23.87 7.88 0.76
N ALA A 291 -23.02 8.19 1.74
CA ALA A 291 -23.19 7.77 3.13
C ALA A 291 -23.33 8.93 4.12
N PHE A 292 -24.29 8.82 5.02
CA PHE A 292 -24.41 9.67 6.20
C PHE A 292 -23.58 9.03 7.33
N THR A 293 -22.62 9.77 7.90
CA THR A 293 -21.58 9.16 8.77
C THR A 293 -21.48 9.73 10.20
N ASN A 294 -22.21 10.79 10.55
CA ASN A 294 -22.14 11.42 11.88
C ASN A 294 -23.51 11.63 12.56
N ASP A 295 -24.42 10.65 12.49
CA ASP A 295 -25.70 10.59 13.23
C ASP A 295 -25.56 11.11 14.68
N PHE A 296 -26.47 12.00 15.05
CA PHE A 296 -26.62 12.47 16.42
C PHE A 296 -28.09 12.74 16.76
N TYR A 297 -28.82 11.71 17.18
CA TYR A 297 -30.19 11.84 17.66
C TYR A 297 -30.28 12.19 19.16
N TRP A 298 -31.14 13.15 19.55
CA TRP A 298 -31.55 13.31 20.95
C TRP A 298 -33.07 13.53 21.11
N ARG A 299 -33.76 12.45 21.51
CA ARG A 299 -35.23 12.20 21.71
C ARG A 299 -36.17 13.32 22.22
N LYS A 300 -35.68 14.50 22.61
CA LYS A 300 -36.50 15.66 23.02
C LYS A 300 -36.02 17.01 22.45
N TRP A 301 -34.88 17.05 21.79
CA TRP A 301 -34.18 18.28 21.41
C TRP A 301 -33.94 18.41 19.91
N GLY A 302 -33.77 17.29 19.19
CA GLY A 302 -33.59 17.29 17.75
C GLY A 302 -33.03 15.98 17.22
N ASP A 303 -32.77 15.99 15.92
CA ASP A 303 -32.25 14.86 15.14
C ASP A 303 -31.35 15.43 14.04
N ARG A 304 -30.30 14.70 13.67
CA ARG A 304 -29.41 15.07 12.55
C ARG A 304 -29.64 14.07 11.43
N ASN A 305 -30.04 14.54 10.26
CA ASN A 305 -30.34 13.69 9.11
C ASN A 305 -29.73 14.26 7.84
N LEU A 306 -29.25 13.39 6.95
CA LEU A 306 -28.91 13.75 5.58
C LEU A 306 -30.12 13.52 4.66
N ARG A 307 -30.37 14.44 3.73
CA ARG A 307 -31.38 14.31 2.68
C ARG A 307 -30.70 14.38 1.33
N LEU A 308 -31.02 13.44 0.46
CA LEU A 308 -30.49 13.29 -0.89
C LEU A 308 -31.64 13.38 -1.88
N ASP A 309 -31.37 13.99 -3.02
CA ASP A 309 -32.30 14.22 -4.12
C ASP A 309 -31.83 13.38 -5.32
N ALA A 310 -30.80 13.82 -6.03
CA ALA A 310 -30.19 13.08 -7.13
C ALA A 310 -28.65 13.13 -7.09
N VAL A 311 -28.03 12.21 -7.81
CA VAL A 311 -26.59 12.20 -8.14
C VAL A 311 -26.45 12.34 -9.64
N THR A 312 -25.88 13.45 -10.10
CA THR A 312 -25.55 13.65 -11.52
C THR A 312 -24.07 13.37 -11.76
N VAL A 313 -23.80 12.41 -12.64
CA VAL A 313 -22.47 12.09 -13.17
C VAL A 313 -22.22 12.97 -14.39
N VAL A 314 -21.23 13.87 -14.30
CA VAL A 314 -20.92 14.84 -15.36
C VAL A 314 -19.93 14.22 -16.35
N ALA A 315 -20.39 13.95 -17.56
CA ALA A 315 -19.63 13.22 -18.57
C ALA A 315 -18.41 14.03 -19.07
N ALA A 316 -17.38 13.32 -19.54
CA ALA A 316 -16.27 13.92 -20.27
C ALA A 316 -16.76 14.41 -21.63
N ALA A 317 -16.39 15.65 -21.98
CA ALA A 317 -16.79 16.26 -23.24
C ALA A 317 -16.05 15.60 -24.41
N VAL A 318 -16.78 14.90 -25.28
CA VAL A 318 -16.22 14.26 -26.48
C VAL A 318 -15.76 15.34 -27.47
N ILE A 319 -14.45 15.58 -27.53
CA ILE A 319 -13.84 16.46 -28.53
C ILE A 319 -13.60 15.63 -29.81
N GLU A 320 -14.55 15.71 -30.76
CA GLU A 320 -14.44 15.00 -32.04
C GLU A 320 -13.30 15.57 -32.91
N PRO A 321 -12.32 14.76 -33.34
CA PRO A 321 -11.19 15.24 -34.14
C PRO A 321 -11.57 15.46 -35.62
N PRO A 322 -10.91 16.41 -36.33
CA PRO A 322 -11.22 16.72 -37.73
C PRO A 322 -10.85 15.57 -38.69
N PRO A 323 -11.61 15.38 -39.79
CA PRO A 323 -11.45 14.22 -40.68
C PRO A 323 -10.15 14.24 -41.51
N PRO A 324 -9.44 13.10 -41.65
CA PRO A 324 -8.13 13.03 -42.30
C PRO A 324 -8.18 12.82 -43.84
N PRO A 325 -7.09 13.15 -44.57
CA PRO A 325 -6.91 12.82 -45.98
C PRO A 325 -6.59 11.33 -46.22
N PRO A 326 -6.74 10.80 -47.46
CA PRO A 326 -6.54 9.37 -47.76
C PRO A 326 -5.07 8.91 -47.65
N PRO A 327 -4.81 7.67 -47.21
CA PRO A 327 -3.47 7.24 -46.78
C PRO A 327 -2.57 6.67 -47.90
N PRO A 328 -1.24 6.74 -47.74
CA PRO A 328 -0.27 5.91 -48.46
C PRO A 328 -0.31 4.43 -47.98
N PRO A 329 0.34 3.48 -48.68
CA PRO A 329 0.42 2.09 -48.22
C PRO A 329 1.12 1.99 -46.85
N PRO A 330 0.70 1.05 -45.97
CA PRO A 330 1.19 0.98 -44.61
C PRO A 330 2.65 0.52 -44.53
N PRO A 331 3.45 1.04 -43.57
CA PRO A 331 4.70 0.40 -43.15
C PRO A 331 4.41 -0.95 -42.47
N PRO A 332 5.45 -1.76 -42.17
CA PRO A 332 5.29 -2.95 -41.34
C PRO A 332 4.60 -2.60 -40.01
N VAL A 333 3.69 -3.47 -39.56
CA VAL A 333 3.04 -3.31 -38.27
C VAL A 333 4.05 -3.63 -37.17
N GLU A 334 4.57 -2.61 -36.52
CA GLU A 334 5.18 -2.75 -35.21
C GLU A 334 4.10 -3.16 -34.20
N PRO A 335 4.40 -4.05 -33.23
CA PRO A 335 3.44 -4.41 -32.19
C PRO A 335 3.06 -3.18 -31.36
N PRO A 336 1.89 -3.17 -30.71
CA PRO A 336 1.48 -2.04 -29.87
C PRO A 336 2.54 -1.79 -28.79
N SER A 337 2.95 -0.53 -28.64
CA SER A 337 3.79 -0.10 -27.52
C SER A 337 3.01 -0.32 -26.23
N THR A 338 3.39 -1.34 -25.46
CA THR A 338 2.88 -1.57 -24.10
C THR A 338 3.06 -0.31 -23.28
N GLY A 339 1.99 0.19 -22.68
CA GLY A 339 1.96 1.51 -22.04
C GLY A 339 2.83 1.56 -20.78
N THR A 340 4.11 1.87 -20.93
CA THR A 340 4.94 2.37 -19.83
C THR A 340 4.27 3.62 -19.25
N PRO A 341 4.05 3.69 -17.92
CA PRO A 341 3.52 4.87 -17.25
C PRO A 341 4.30 6.15 -17.56
N ASP A 342 3.69 7.29 -17.26
CA ASP A 342 4.27 8.62 -17.47
C ASP A 342 5.19 9.04 -16.30
N PHE A 343 5.91 8.07 -15.72
CA PHE A 343 6.92 8.24 -14.68
C PHE A 343 8.10 7.27 -14.87
N PHE A 344 9.28 7.68 -14.40
CA PHE A 344 10.56 6.96 -14.47
C PHE A 344 10.89 6.37 -15.84
N GLN A 345 10.66 7.12 -16.93
CA GLN A 345 10.73 6.56 -18.28
C GLN A 345 12.12 6.12 -18.73
N ALA A 346 13.20 6.57 -18.06
CA ALA A 346 14.55 6.07 -18.28
C ALA A 346 14.90 4.83 -17.43
N ALA A 347 13.98 4.31 -16.59
CA ALA A 347 14.19 3.16 -15.72
C ALA A 347 14.19 1.83 -16.50
N ASP A 348 15.22 1.62 -17.32
CA ASP A 348 15.45 0.41 -18.10
C ASP A 348 15.40 -0.87 -17.23
N TRP A 349 15.89 -0.79 -15.99
CA TRP A 349 15.85 -1.89 -15.03
C TRP A 349 14.41 -2.29 -14.65
N LEU A 350 13.51 -1.33 -14.55
CA LEU A 350 12.11 -1.50 -14.16
C LEU A 350 11.24 -1.95 -15.35
N TRP A 351 11.35 -1.26 -16.48
CA TRP A 351 10.41 -1.41 -17.61
C TRP A 351 10.84 -2.40 -18.69
N LYS A 352 12.10 -2.85 -18.75
CA LYS A 352 12.51 -3.84 -19.76
C LYS A 352 12.24 -5.27 -19.27
N PRO A 353 11.57 -6.11 -20.08
CA PRO A 353 11.50 -7.56 -19.85
C PRO A 353 12.91 -8.17 -19.79
N ILE A 354 13.04 -9.25 -19.04
CA ILE A 354 14.30 -10.02 -19.01
C ILE A 354 14.44 -10.78 -20.33
N VAL A 355 15.63 -10.70 -20.94
CA VAL A 355 15.93 -11.43 -22.18
C VAL A 355 15.73 -12.94 -22.00
N SER A 356 15.37 -13.65 -23.08
CA SER A 356 14.96 -15.06 -23.01
C SER A 356 16.02 -15.99 -22.39
N ASN A 357 17.28 -15.80 -22.79
CA ASN A 357 18.46 -16.49 -22.27
C ASN A 357 19.38 -15.48 -21.58
N PRO A 358 19.09 -15.09 -20.32
CA PRO A 358 19.94 -14.18 -19.57
C PRO A 358 21.15 -14.93 -19.00
N GLU A 359 22.24 -14.21 -18.76
CA GLU A 359 23.33 -14.74 -17.94
C GLU A 359 22.87 -14.86 -16.49
N LEU A 360 23.25 -15.95 -15.82
CA LEU A 360 22.90 -16.19 -14.42
C LEU A 360 24.06 -15.78 -13.53
N ALA A 361 23.75 -15.22 -12.37
CA ALA A 361 24.77 -14.89 -11.36
C ALA A 361 25.48 -16.17 -10.88
N GLU A 362 26.79 -16.08 -10.59
CA GLU A 362 27.60 -17.23 -10.15
C GLU A 362 26.97 -17.97 -8.96
N ASN A 363 26.43 -17.21 -7.99
CA ASN A 363 25.76 -17.74 -6.80
C ASN A 363 24.25 -18.00 -6.99
N SER A 364 23.70 -17.94 -8.21
CA SER A 364 22.27 -18.12 -8.47
C SER A 364 21.70 -19.39 -7.84
N ALA A 365 22.37 -20.54 -8.01
CA ALA A 365 21.89 -21.80 -7.41
C ALA A 365 21.90 -21.77 -5.87
N THR A 366 22.89 -21.10 -5.27
CA THR A 366 23.01 -20.90 -3.82
C THR A 366 21.86 -20.04 -3.30
N TRP A 367 21.65 -18.86 -3.89
CA TRP A 367 20.59 -17.94 -3.48
C TRP A 367 19.20 -18.51 -3.74
N VAL A 368 18.96 -19.20 -4.87
CA VAL A 368 17.69 -19.91 -5.11
C VAL A 368 17.45 -20.99 -4.06
N SER A 369 18.48 -21.71 -3.60
CA SER A 369 18.32 -22.70 -2.52
C SER A 369 17.83 -22.05 -1.22
N TYR A 370 18.27 -20.83 -0.90
CA TYR A 370 17.79 -20.06 0.24
C TYR A 370 16.39 -19.46 0.00
N LEU A 371 16.15 -18.83 -1.15
CA LEU A 371 14.85 -18.23 -1.50
C LEU A 371 13.72 -19.26 -1.60
N SER A 372 14.06 -20.54 -1.79
CA SER A 372 13.11 -21.65 -1.93
C SER A 372 13.02 -22.62 -0.75
N GLU A 373 13.66 -22.33 0.40
CA GLU A 373 13.57 -23.18 1.60
C GLU A 373 12.09 -23.47 1.99
N PRO A 374 11.74 -24.70 2.44
CA PRO A 374 10.33 -25.07 2.64
C PRO A 374 9.58 -24.17 3.62
N ASP A 375 10.20 -23.85 4.76
CA ASP A 375 9.61 -23.04 5.84
C ASP A 375 9.79 -21.52 5.63
N ALA A 376 10.32 -21.09 4.47
CA ALA A 376 10.61 -19.69 4.20
C ALA A 376 9.35 -18.90 3.80
N ALA A 377 9.17 -17.71 4.38
CA ALA A 377 8.07 -16.82 4.06
C ALA A 377 8.32 -16.07 2.73
N ARG A 378 7.50 -16.34 1.70
CA ARG A 378 7.43 -15.56 0.44
C ARG A 378 6.04 -14.92 0.36
N VAL A 379 5.98 -13.63 0.68
CA VAL A 379 4.75 -12.99 1.17
C VAL A 379 4.41 -11.68 0.45
N ALA A 380 3.11 -11.39 0.35
CA ALA A 380 2.60 -10.09 -0.10
C ALA A 380 2.37 -9.15 1.09
N ASN A 381 3.02 -7.98 1.12
CA ASN A 381 2.77 -6.93 2.11
C ASN A 381 1.61 -6.04 1.62
N LEU A 382 0.43 -6.16 2.24
CA LEU A 382 -0.84 -5.64 1.69
C LEU A 382 -1.50 -4.55 2.55
N TYR A 383 -1.20 -4.43 3.85
CA TYR A 383 -1.69 -3.28 4.63
C TYR A 383 -0.81 -2.77 5.77
N ARG A 384 0.00 -3.60 6.44
CA ARG A 384 0.90 -3.12 7.50
C ARG A 384 2.22 -2.61 6.93
N TYR A 385 2.79 -3.34 5.96
CA TYR A 385 4.04 -3.01 5.27
C TYR A 385 3.85 -2.75 3.77
N ALA A 386 2.62 -2.48 3.35
CA ALA A 386 2.31 -1.90 2.04
C ALA A 386 2.83 -0.45 1.95
N VAL A 387 2.85 0.11 0.74
CA VAL A 387 3.25 1.49 0.46
C VAL A 387 2.01 2.32 0.16
N GLN A 388 1.81 3.47 0.82
CA GLN A 388 0.81 4.44 0.36
C GLN A 388 1.36 5.11 -0.91
N LEU A 389 0.68 4.92 -2.03
CA LEU A 389 0.97 5.64 -3.25
C LEU A 389 0.10 6.90 -3.33
N VAL A 390 0.62 7.96 -3.93
CA VAL A 390 -0.13 9.14 -4.37
C VAL A 390 0.20 9.38 -5.83
N SER A 391 -0.80 9.17 -6.70
CA SER A 391 -0.66 9.26 -8.15
C SER A 391 -0.57 10.71 -8.63
N LYS A 392 -0.01 10.92 -9.83
CA LYS A 392 0.03 12.24 -10.49
C LYS A 392 -1.37 12.87 -10.62
N THR A 393 -2.38 12.02 -10.83
CA THR A 393 -3.80 12.37 -10.95
C THR A 393 -4.47 12.81 -9.63
N GLU A 394 -3.89 12.48 -8.48
CA GLU A 394 -4.35 12.94 -7.16
C GLU A 394 -3.69 14.27 -6.73
N ILE A 395 -2.71 14.77 -7.50
CA ILE A 395 -2.09 16.08 -7.30
C ILE A 395 -2.83 17.15 -8.13
N THR A 396 -3.43 18.10 -7.42
CA THR A 396 -4.19 19.21 -7.98
C THR A 396 -3.55 20.55 -7.59
N SER A 397 -3.95 21.64 -8.25
CA SER A 397 -3.57 23.00 -7.83
C SER A 397 -4.10 23.39 -6.44
N SER A 398 -5.01 22.60 -5.87
CA SER A 398 -5.54 22.72 -4.50
C SER A 398 -4.93 21.73 -3.49
N THR A 399 -4.05 20.80 -3.92
CA THR A 399 -3.40 19.85 -3.02
C THR A 399 -2.38 20.59 -2.15
N PRO A 400 -2.47 20.53 -0.81
CA PRO A 400 -1.56 21.26 0.06
C PRO A 400 -0.13 20.73 -0.06
N ARG A 401 0.84 21.64 0.06
CA ARG A 401 2.27 21.33 -0.04
C ARG A 401 2.94 21.59 1.30
N TYR A 402 3.66 20.59 1.78
CA TYR A 402 4.27 20.59 3.10
C TYR A 402 5.79 20.67 3.02
N ASP A 403 6.38 21.48 3.91
CA ASP A 403 7.75 21.30 4.35
C ASP A 403 7.76 20.07 5.29
N VAL A 404 8.42 18.99 4.89
CA VAL A 404 8.33 17.69 5.56
C VAL A 404 9.57 17.48 6.43
N ALA A 405 9.43 17.65 7.73
CA ALA A 405 10.55 17.59 8.65
C ALA A 405 11.13 16.17 8.78
N LEU A 406 12.34 15.95 8.27
CA LEU A 406 13.06 14.68 8.37
C LEU A 406 13.98 14.65 9.61
N SER A 407 14.08 13.49 10.26
CA SER A 407 14.61 13.40 11.65
C SER A 407 15.84 12.50 11.84
N LYS A 408 16.29 11.77 10.82
CA LYS A 408 17.56 11.02 10.85
C LYS A 408 18.73 11.91 10.41
N PRO A 409 19.87 11.92 11.13
CA PRO A 409 21.05 12.70 10.75
C PRO A 409 21.95 11.92 9.78
N TRP A 410 21.37 11.38 8.69
CA TRP A 410 22.09 10.53 7.73
C TRP A 410 22.79 11.32 6.60
N GLY A 411 22.50 12.61 6.47
CA GLY A 411 23.12 13.51 5.50
C GLY A 411 22.61 14.94 5.65
N SER A 412 22.75 15.74 4.59
CA SER A 412 21.91 16.93 4.40
C SER A 412 20.45 16.51 4.19
N ASP A 413 19.51 17.40 4.49
CA ASP A 413 18.08 17.17 4.24
C ASP A 413 17.84 16.82 2.75
N PRO A 414 17.29 15.63 2.42
CA PRO A 414 17.04 15.22 1.04
C PRO A 414 16.11 16.15 0.25
N PHE A 415 15.14 16.78 0.92
CA PHE A 415 14.13 17.64 0.32
C PHE A 415 14.59 19.10 0.29
N GLY A 416 15.29 19.55 1.33
CA GLY A 416 16.03 20.82 1.38
C GLY A 416 15.16 22.08 1.36
N ASN A 417 14.70 22.49 0.17
CA ASN A 417 13.73 23.59 -0.02
C ASN A 417 12.49 23.15 -0.83
N LEU A 418 12.40 21.87 -1.21
CA LEU A 418 11.25 21.30 -1.88
C LEU A 418 10.10 21.13 -0.88
N THR A 419 8.87 21.41 -1.32
CA THR A 419 7.66 21.10 -0.57
C THR A 419 6.94 19.93 -1.23
N VAL A 420 6.50 18.94 -0.44
CA VAL A 420 5.87 17.72 -0.95
C VAL A 420 4.34 17.93 -1.03
N PRO A 421 3.67 17.68 -2.18
CA PRO A 421 2.22 17.79 -2.27
C PRO A 421 1.56 16.53 -1.71
N ILE A 422 0.87 16.63 -0.58
CA ILE A 422 0.27 15.48 0.09
C ILE A 422 -1.24 15.72 0.26
N PRO A 423 -2.13 14.95 -0.42
CA PRO A 423 -3.56 15.10 -0.30
C PRO A 423 -4.08 15.02 1.15
N VAL A 424 -5.07 15.85 1.48
CA VAL A 424 -5.68 15.87 2.82
C VAL A 424 -6.36 14.52 3.08
N GLY A 425 -5.89 13.80 4.09
CA GLY A 425 -6.39 12.48 4.44
C GLY A 425 -5.62 11.30 3.84
N THR A 426 -4.51 11.55 3.11
CA THR A 426 -3.54 10.51 2.71
C THR A 426 -3.23 9.60 3.88
N SER A 427 -3.41 8.29 3.70
CA SER A 427 -3.25 7.32 4.78
C SER A 427 -1.76 6.99 5.02
N VAL A 428 -1.47 6.31 6.13
CA VAL A 428 -0.10 5.89 6.47
C VAL A 428 -0.10 4.39 6.80
N PRO A 429 0.76 3.57 6.16
CA PRO A 429 0.92 2.17 6.51
C PRO A 429 1.23 1.96 7.99
N ARG A 430 0.60 0.96 8.59
CA ARG A 430 0.55 0.81 10.07
C ARG A 430 1.75 0.10 10.68
N GLY A 431 2.70 -0.34 9.86
CA GLY A 431 3.96 -0.96 10.26
C GLY A 431 4.95 0.04 10.86
N SER A 432 6.16 -0.43 11.13
CA SER A 432 7.26 0.45 11.55
C SER A 432 7.62 1.48 10.47
N ASP A 433 7.38 1.15 9.20
CA ASP A 433 8.09 1.79 8.08
C ASP A 433 7.28 2.94 7.46
N GLY A 434 5.96 2.97 7.63
CA GLY A 434 5.09 4.09 7.28
C GLY A 434 5.36 4.72 5.91
N GLN A 435 5.64 3.90 4.90
CA GLN A 435 6.15 4.34 3.60
C GLN A 435 5.05 5.07 2.79
N ILE A 436 5.36 6.28 2.32
CA ILE A 436 4.55 7.00 1.33
C ILE A 436 5.43 7.32 0.12
N ALA A 437 4.91 7.12 -1.09
CA ALA A 437 5.54 7.56 -2.32
C ALA A 437 4.58 8.46 -3.14
N ILE A 438 5.06 9.61 -3.61
CA ILE A 438 4.29 10.67 -4.24
C ILE A 438 4.91 11.01 -5.59
N LEU A 439 4.09 11.09 -6.65
CA LEU A 439 4.51 11.59 -7.96
C LEU A 439 3.96 13.01 -8.19
N ASP A 440 4.81 14.04 -8.21
CA ASP A 440 4.39 15.43 -8.41
C ASP A 440 4.57 15.90 -9.86
N PRO A 441 3.50 15.97 -10.67
CA PRO A 441 3.57 16.51 -12.03
C PRO A 441 3.86 18.03 -12.07
N THR A 442 3.72 18.74 -10.95
CA THR A 442 3.93 20.20 -10.87
C THR A 442 5.41 20.56 -10.91
N THR A 443 6.26 19.73 -10.32
CA THR A 443 7.72 19.93 -10.21
C THR A 443 8.54 18.97 -11.06
N GLY A 444 7.92 17.89 -11.57
CA GLY A 444 8.65 16.82 -12.26
C GLY A 444 9.46 15.97 -11.29
N THR A 445 8.94 15.76 -10.08
CA THR A 445 9.67 15.12 -8.97
C THR A 445 8.86 13.99 -8.37
N ALA A 446 9.50 12.86 -8.10
CA ALA A 446 9.01 11.81 -7.22
C ALA A 446 9.62 11.96 -5.83
N PHE A 447 8.81 11.74 -4.79
CA PHE A 447 9.22 11.78 -3.39
C PHE A 447 8.89 10.45 -2.72
N GLY A 448 9.81 9.92 -1.93
CA GLY A 448 9.54 8.84 -0.97
C GLY A 448 9.79 9.32 0.46
N ILE A 449 8.89 8.97 1.39
CA ILE A 449 8.99 9.34 2.81
C ILE A 449 8.95 8.07 3.68
N TRP A 450 10.06 7.77 4.36
CA TRP A 450 10.16 6.66 5.30
C TRP A 450 9.76 7.10 6.71
N GLN A 451 8.92 6.29 7.35
CA GLN A 451 8.26 6.52 8.63
C GLN A 451 7.44 7.82 8.66
N ALA A 452 6.69 8.09 7.58
CA ALA A 452 5.87 9.30 7.44
C ALA A 452 4.87 9.45 8.60
N ARG A 453 4.70 10.66 9.12
CA ARG A 453 3.71 11.00 10.16
C ARG A 453 3.11 12.38 9.92
N TYR A 454 1.78 12.42 9.97
CA TYR A 454 0.98 13.65 9.98
C TYR A 454 0.59 14.04 11.41
N ASP A 455 0.82 15.30 11.77
CA ASP A 455 0.32 15.91 13.00
C ASP A 455 -0.88 16.82 12.69
N SER A 456 -2.09 16.29 12.94
CA SER A 456 -3.35 17.00 12.74
C SER A 456 -3.60 18.16 13.72
N VAL A 457 -2.74 18.39 14.71
CA VAL A 457 -2.83 19.55 15.62
C VAL A 457 -2.13 20.76 15.02
N ASN A 458 -1.06 20.54 14.28
CA ASN A 458 -0.23 21.58 13.68
C ASN A 458 -0.36 21.69 12.15
N ASP A 459 -1.03 20.73 11.50
CA ASP A 459 -1.10 20.56 10.03
C ASP A 459 0.30 20.48 9.40
N THR A 460 1.09 19.51 9.89
CA THR A 460 2.47 19.27 9.46
C THR A 460 2.73 17.80 9.17
N TRP A 461 3.65 17.55 8.24
CA TRP A 461 4.18 16.22 7.95
C TRP A 461 5.63 16.11 8.39
N SER A 462 6.04 14.89 8.74
CA SER A 462 7.40 14.55 9.16
C SER A 462 7.75 13.13 8.74
N GLY A 463 9.04 12.79 8.76
CA GLY A 463 9.53 11.43 8.51
C GLY A 463 10.80 11.13 9.30
N SER A 464 11.26 9.88 9.21
CA SER A 464 12.63 9.54 9.60
C SER A 464 13.61 9.98 8.52
N TRP A 465 13.38 9.55 7.27
CA TRP A 465 14.21 9.89 6.12
C TRP A 465 13.36 9.93 4.85
N GLY A 466 13.96 10.29 3.72
CA GLY A 466 13.26 10.36 2.45
C GLY A 466 14.22 10.33 1.26
N GLY A 467 13.64 10.21 0.07
CA GLY A 467 14.34 10.17 -1.21
C GLY A 467 13.64 11.02 -2.25
N VAL A 468 14.42 11.58 -3.18
CA VAL A 468 13.97 12.44 -4.28
C VAL A 468 14.56 11.97 -5.58
N SER A 469 13.72 11.78 -6.60
CA SER A 469 14.08 11.33 -7.94
C SER A 469 13.36 12.17 -9.00
N THR A 470 13.99 12.40 -10.15
CA THR A 470 13.30 13.03 -11.30
C THR A 470 12.20 12.13 -11.85
N LEU A 471 11.05 12.74 -12.18
CA LEU A 471 9.86 12.00 -12.59
C LEU A 471 9.98 11.40 -13.99
N ASP A 472 10.84 11.94 -14.84
CA ASP A 472 11.24 11.39 -16.15
C ASP A 472 12.55 10.58 -16.11
N GLY A 473 13.22 10.51 -14.95
CA GLY A 473 14.50 9.85 -14.73
C GLY A 473 14.45 8.32 -14.70
N ASP A 474 15.48 7.72 -14.08
CA ASP A 474 15.68 6.26 -14.02
C ASP A 474 15.14 5.59 -12.75
N GLY A 475 14.48 6.36 -11.87
CA GLY A 475 13.91 5.84 -10.62
C GLY A 475 14.96 5.55 -9.54
N ILE A 476 16.18 6.07 -9.66
CA ILE A 476 17.17 6.13 -8.58
C ILE A 476 17.03 7.49 -7.86
N ASP A 477 17.04 7.51 -6.54
CA ASP A 477 16.94 8.76 -5.76
C ASP A 477 18.25 9.56 -5.86
N GLU A 478 18.19 10.71 -6.52
CA GLU A 478 19.28 11.69 -6.70
C GLU A 478 19.68 12.39 -5.39
N SER A 479 18.78 12.38 -4.40
CA SER A 479 18.97 12.99 -3.09
C SER A 479 18.31 12.14 -2.00
N GLY A 480 19.08 11.73 -0.99
CA GLY A 480 18.61 10.86 0.09
C GLY A 480 18.49 9.40 -0.32
N GLY A 481 17.35 8.79 0.01
CA GLY A 481 17.00 7.41 -0.36
C GLY A 481 15.79 6.94 0.44
N ALA A 482 14.69 6.61 -0.23
CA ALA A 482 13.45 6.16 0.44
C ALA A 482 13.38 4.63 0.67
N THR A 483 14.34 3.89 0.12
CA THR A 483 14.62 2.46 0.32
C THR A 483 16.09 2.28 0.72
N ALA A 484 16.47 1.13 1.29
CA ALA A 484 17.87 0.84 1.62
C ALA A 484 18.81 0.96 0.41
N THR A 485 18.31 0.59 -0.79
CA THR A 485 19.06 0.58 -2.04
C THR A 485 19.16 1.94 -2.76
N GLY A 486 18.46 2.97 -2.29
CA GLY A 486 18.36 4.26 -3.00
C GLY A 486 17.47 4.22 -4.25
N LEU A 487 16.65 3.18 -4.42
CA LEU A 487 15.62 3.12 -5.46
C LEU A 487 14.36 3.85 -5.00
N ALA A 488 13.76 4.64 -5.89
CA ALA A 488 12.59 5.45 -5.60
C ALA A 488 11.42 4.58 -5.11
N ARG A 489 10.83 4.90 -3.95
CA ARG A 489 9.88 4.03 -3.24
C ARG A 489 8.58 3.70 -4.02
N TYR A 490 8.26 4.44 -5.08
CA TYR A 490 7.13 4.15 -5.98
C TYR A 490 7.46 3.00 -6.97
N ALA A 491 8.73 2.81 -7.31
CA ALA A 491 9.16 1.86 -8.34
C ALA A 491 8.95 0.39 -7.88
N GLY A 492 8.38 -0.42 -8.77
CA GLY A 492 8.19 -1.86 -8.56
C GLY A 492 7.16 -2.26 -7.50
N VAL A 493 6.42 -1.31 -6.93
CA VAL A 493 5.27 -1.55 -6.07
C VAL A 493 4.07 -1.96 -6.93
N VAL A 494 3.40 -3.06 -6.59
CA VAL A 494 2.18 -3.50 -7.29
C VAL A 494 1.02 -2.56 -6.97
N THR A 495 0.51 -1.85 -7.98
CA THR A 495 -0.69 -1.01 -7.86
C THR A 495 -1.97 -1.84 -7.98
N ALA A 496 -3.04 -1.37 -7.34
CA ALA A 496 -4.37 -1.99 -7.42
C ALA A 496 -4.93 -1.96 -8.86
N ALA A 497 -4.66 -0.88 -9.60
CA ALA A 497 -5.18 -0.69 -10.96
C ALA A 497 -4.57 -1.69 -11.95
N GLU A 498 -3.24 -1.81 -11.99
CA GLU A 498 -2.59 -2.73 -12.95
C GLU A 498 -2.77 -4.20 -12.56
N PHE A 499 -2.85 -4.50 -11.26
CA PHE A 499 -3.11 -5.86 -10.79
C PHE A 499 -4.53 -6.31 -11.16
N SER A 500 -5.53 -5.42 -11.01
CA SER A 500 -6.91 -5.72 -11.45
C SER A 500 -6.95 -6.03 -12.96
N ALA A 501 -6.33 -5.17 -13.77
CA ALA A 501 -6.22 -5.38 -15.21
C ALA A 501 -5.45 -6.67 -15.58
N ALA A 502 -4.40 -7.02 -14.83
CA ALA A 502 -3.64 -8.25 -15.04
C ALA A 502 -4.42 -9.52 -14.62
N VAL A 503 -5.26 -9.45 -13.58
CA VAL A 503 -6.20 -10.53 -13.21
C VAL A 503 -7.23 -10.72 -14.33
N GLU A 504 -7.89 -9.64 -14.78
CA GLU A 504 -8.90 -9.69 -15.85
C GLU A 504 -8.35 -10.23 -17.18
N ALA A 505 -7.14 -9.81 -17.56
CA ALA A 505 -6.46 -10.27 -18.78
C ALA A 505 -5.77 -11.63 -18.60
N ASN A 506 -5.67 -12.15 -17.37
CA ASN A 506 -4.85 -13.31 -16.97
C ASN A 506 -3.36 -13.19 -17.43
N THR A 507 -2.77 -12.02 -17.24
CA THR A 507 -1.38 -11.69 -17.60
C THR A 507 -0.48 -11.46 -16.37
N GLY A 508 0.78 -11.12 -16.60
CA GLY A 508 1.59 -10.43 -15.60
C GLY A 508 1.41 -8.92 -15.67
N ILE A 509 2.07 -8.22 -14.75
CA ILE A 509 2.25 -6.76 -14.72
C ILE A 509 3.42 -6.37 -15.65
N ASN A 510 3.40 -5.15 -16.19
CA ASN A 510 4.34 -4.69 -17.22
C ASN A 510 5.64 -4.06 -16.68
N HIS A 511 6.06 -4.44 -15.46
CA HIS A 511 7.30 -3.97 -14.84
C HIS A 511 7.90 -4.99 -13.86
N ALA A 512 9.17 -4.80 -13.50
CA ALA A 512 9.83 -5.61 -12.48
C ALA A 512 9.28 -5.31 -11.08
N LEU A 513 9.03 -6.34 -10.27
CA LEU A 513 8.59 -6.17 -8.88
C LEU A 513 9.77 -5.80 -7.97
N VAL A 514 9.49 -5.38 -6.73
CA VAL A 514 10.51 -5.29 -5.67
C VAL A 514 10.13 -6.07 -4.41
N PHE A 515 11.13 -6.66 -3.76
CA PHE A 515 10.99 -7.38 -2.50
C PHE A 515 12.10 -7.05 -1.50
N SER A 516 11.78 -7.12 -0.20
CA SER A 516 12.77 -7.14 0.87
C SER A 516 13.08 -8.56 1.33
N THR A 517 14.28 -8.81 1.85
CA THR A 517 14.75 -10.18 2.17
C THR A 517 15.63 -10.28 3.42
N ASP A 518 15.41 -11.33 4.23
CA ASP A 518 16.18 -11.66 5.43
C ASP A 518 17.65 -12.08 5.13
N ILE A 519 17.95 -12.48 3.89
CA ILE A 519 19.29 -12.83 3.39
C ILE A 519 20.04 -11.68 2.70
N ALA A 520 19.55 -10.43 2.79
CA ALA A 520 20.21 -9.25 2.22
C ALA A 520 21.63 -9.07 2.81
N GLY A 521 22.64 -8.93 1.96
CA GLY A 521 24.03 -8.70 2.35
C GLY A 521 24.41 -7.22 2.27
N PRO A 522 25.54 -6.81 2.89
CA PRO A 522 25.99 -5.41 2.89
C PRO A 522 26.53 -4.93 1.53
N ASP A 523 26.74 -5.86 0.58
CA ASP A 523 27.13 -5.57 -0.80
C ASP A 523 25.88 -5.20 -1.63
N PHE A 524 26.08 -4.46 -2.73
CA PHE A 524 25.01 -4.14 -3.69
C PHE A 524 25.52 -4.18 -5.14
N VAL A 525 24.61 -4.21 -6.11
CA VAL A 525 24.86 -4.12 -7.56
C VAL A 525 23.83 -3.24 -8.25
N GLY A 526 24.17 -2.66 -9.40
CA GLY A 526 23.24 -1.86 -10.21
C GLY A 526 21.94 -2.62 -10.51
N PRO A 527 20.75 -1.99 -10.35
CA PRO A 527 20.51 -0.55 -10.20
C PRO A 527 20.61 0.01 -8.78
N ALA A 528 20.85 -0.81 -7.75
CA ALA A 528 21.02 -0.30 -6.38
C ALA A 528 22.32 0.52 -6.25
N VAL A 529 22.27 1.58 -5.44
CA VAL A 529 23.41 2.49 -5.18
C VAL A 529 23.91 2.42 -3.73
N ASN A 530 23.27 1.60 -2.90
CA ASN A 530 23.60 1.34 -1.50
C ASN A 530 23.03 -0.04 -1.08
N SER A 531 23.35 -0.50 0.13
CA SER A 531 22.60 -1.53 0.86
C SER A 531 22.55 -1.23 2.37
N ASP A 532 21.54 -1.72 3.09
CA ASP A 532 21.54 -1.82 4.56
C ASP A 532 21.65 -3.27 5.09
N GLY A 533 21.83 -4.25 4.18
CA GLY A 533 21.74 -5.68 4.43
C GLY A 533 22.67 -6.20 5.52
N GLN A 534 22.07 -6.87 6.51
CA GLN A 534 22.75 -7.39 7.70
C GLN A 534 22.81 -8.92 7.72
N ASN A 535 22.21 -9.59 6.73
CA ASN A 535 22.07 -11.04 6.64
C ASN A 535 21.46 -11.61 7.93
N SER A 536 20.27 -11.12 8.29
CA SER A 536 19.57 -11.50 9.54
C SER A 536 19.23 -12.99 9.62
N ALA A 537 19.13 -13.68 8.48
CA ALA A 537 19.02 -15.14 8.38
C ALA A 537 20.34 -15.89 8.66
N GLY A 538 21.50 -15.23 8.58
CA GLY A 538 22.81 -15.81 8.84
C GLY A 538 23.32 -16.81 7.79
N VAL A 539 22.88 -16.69 6.54
CA VAL A 539 23.30 -17.62 5.46
C VAL A 539 24.77 -17.41 5.08
N ALA A 540 25.43 -18.45 4.55
CA ALA A 540 26.86 -18.41 4.27
C ALA A 540 27.25 -17.49 3.09
N VAL A 541 26.33 -17.26 2.16
CA VAL A 541 26.46 -16.34 1.02
C VAL A 541 25.18 -15.51 0.92
N PRO A 542 25.08 -14.34 1.59
CA PRO A 542 23.92 -13.47 1.45
C PRO A 542 23.77 -12.99 0.00
N ILE A 543 22.59 -12.50 -0.36
CA ILE A 543 22.33 -11.90 -1.67
C ILE A 543 22.63 -10.38 -1.58
N PRO A 544 23.53 -9.83 -2.42
CA PRO A 544 23.69 -8.39 -2.53
C PRO A 544 22.40 -7.73 -3.01
N GLU A 545 22.12 -6.52 -2.55
CA GLU A 545 20.91 -5.82 -3.00
C GLU A 545 21.05 -5.30 -4.44
N GLY A 546 19.93 -5.11 -5.14
CA GLY A 546 19.90 -4.83 -6.58
C GLY A 546 20.02 -6.06 -7.48
N TYR A 547 20.21 -7.28 -6.96
CA TYR A 547 20.08 -8.50 -7.77
C TYR A 547 18.63 -8.76 -8.19
N ARG A 548 18.44 -9.13 -9.46
CA ARG A 548 17.14 -9.46 -10.07
C ARG A 548 16.92 -10.97 -10.08
N VAL A 549 15.80 -11.44 -9.54
CA VAL A 549 15.33 -12.83 -9.63
C VAL A 549 14.28 -12.96 -10.73
N GLN A 550 14.19 -14.12 -11.36
CA GLN A 550 13.19 -14.47 -12.38
C GLN A 550 12.64 -15.86 -12.09
N LEU A 551 11.35 -16.10 -12.32
CA LEU A 551 10.76 -17.44 -12.33
C LEU A 551 10.99 -18.09 -13.70
N ASP A 552 11.25 -19.40 -13.78
CA ASP A 552 11.50 -20.07 -15.06
C ASP A 552 10.36 -19.80 -16.08
N PRO A 553 10.64 -19.13 -17.22
CA PRO A 553 9.63 -18.76 -18.20
C PRO A 553 9.09 -19.94 -19.03
N SER A 554 9.59 -21.16 -18.81
CA SER A 554 9.04 -22.39 -19.41
C SER A 554 7.88 -23.02 -18.61
N ILE A 555 7.60 -22.51 -17.40
CA ILE A 555 6.51 -23.01 -16.55
C ILE A 555 5.16 -22.53 -17.08
N ASP A 556 4.25 -23.48 -17.31
CA ASP A 556 2.83 -23.20 -17.51
C ASP A 556 2.18 -22.82 -16.17
N VAL A 557 2.08 -21.51 -15.92
CA VAL A 557 1.51 -20.94 -14.69
C VAL A 557 0.02 -21.26 -14.54
N ASP A 558 -0.73 -21.33 -15.65
CA ASP A 558 -2.17 -21.62 -15.64
C ASP A 558 -2.47 -23.10 -15.33
N ALA A 559 -1.49 -23.99 -15.53
CA ALA A 559 -1.58 -25.41 -15.17
C ALA A 559 -1.21 -25.73 -13.70
N ILE A 560 -0.77 -24.77 -12.90
CA ILE A 560 -0.35 -25.02 -11.50
C ILE A 560 -1.58 -25.37 -10.63
N PRO A 561 -1.63 -26.55 -9.99
CA PRO A 561 -2.80 -26.96 -9.22
C PRO A 561 -3.02 -26.09 -7.98
N GLY A 562 -4.15 -25.38 -7.92
CA GLY A 562 -4.56 -24.59 -6.76
C GLY A 562 -4.05 -23.15 -6.71
N ILE A 563 -3.29 -22.70 -7.73
CA ILE A 563 -2.81 -21.33 -7.82
C ILE A 563 -3.97 -20.32 -7.87
N THR A 564 -3.90 -19.29 -7.03
CA THR A 564 -4.85 -18.17 -7.01
C THR A 564 -4.60 -17.21 -8.18
N ASP A 565 -5.60 -16.43 -8.59
CA ASP A 565 -5.42 -15.49 -9.70
C ASP A 565 -4.39 -14.40 -9.38
N GLY A 566 -4.28 -13.97 -8.11
CA GLY A 566 -3.21 -13.10 -7.65
C GLY A 566 -1.81 -13.74 -7.75
N GLU A 567 -1.67 -15.01 -7.38
CA GLU A 567 -0.40 -15.75 -7.58
C GLU A 567 -0.06 -15.92 -9.07
N LYS A 568 -1.04 -16.08 -9.97
CA LYS A 568 -0.79 -16.11 -11.42
C LYS A 568 -0.20 -14.79 -11.91
N VAL A 569 -0.77 -13.66 -11.50
CA VAL A 569 -0.25 -12.33 -11.86
C VAL A 569 1.19 -12.17 -11.39
N ILE A 570 1.49 -12.50 -10.13
CA ILE A 570 2.85 -12.40 -9.58
C ILE A 570 3.80 -13.39 -10.30
N ALA A 571 3.40 -14.64 -10.54
CA ALA A 571 4.22 -15.62 -11.24
C ALA A 571 4.52 -15.22 -12.70
N LYS A 572 3.51 -14.74 -13.47
CA LYS A 572 3.69 -14.27 -14.85
C LYS A 572 4.54 -13.00 -14.93
N THR A 573 4.44 -12.13 -13.93
CA THR A 573 5.35 -10.97 -13.76
C THR A 573 6.76 -11.45 -13.48
N LEU A 574 6.95 -12.39 -12.54
CA LEU A 574 8.25 -12.98 -12.22
C LEU A 574 8.90 -13.71 -13.41
N GLN A 575 8.12 -14.27 -14.33
CA GLN A 575 8.64 -14.86 -15.58
C GLN A 575 9.10 -13.80 -16.58
N THR A 576 8.37 -12.69 -16.72
CA THR A 576 8.60 -11.70 -17.79
C THR A 576 9.56 -10.59 -17.37
N TYR A 577 9.34 -10.03 -16.19
CA TYR A 577 10.10 -8.90 -15.64
C TYR A 577 10.86 -9.24 -14.35
N GLY A 578 10.53 -10.32 -13.66
CA GLY A 578 11.23 -10.70 -12.44
C GLY A 578 10.97 -9.76 -11.26
N ALA A 579 11.85 -9.81 -10.26
CA ALA A 579 11.82 -8.91 -9.11
C ALA A 579 13.22 -8.57 -8.60
N TYR A 580 13.42 -7.37 -8.06
CA TYR A 580 14.67 -6.92 -7.45
C TYR A 580 14.63 -7.04 -5.92
N ALA A 581 15.74 -7.45 -5.31
CA ALA A 581 15.96 -7.32 -3.86
C ALA A 581 16.35 -5.87 -3.53
N VAL A 582 15.62 -5.18 -2.64
CA VAL A 582 15.77 -3.72 -2.44
C VAL A 582 15.84 -3.20 -0.99
N ASP A 583 15.70 -4.08 0.00
CA ASP A 583 15.62 -3.75 1.43
C ASP A 583 15.93 -4.99 2.31
N GLN A 584 16.54 -4.79 3.50
CA GLN A 584 16.66 -5.83 4.53
C GLN A 584 15.27 -6.20 5.09
N GLY A 585 14.78 -7.37 4.71
CA GLY A 585 13.48 -7.90 5.14
C GLY A 585 13.54 -8.70 6.44
N GLY A 586 12.37 -8.95 7.03
CA GLY A 586 12.16 -9.95 8.10
C GLY A 586 11.55 -11.27 7.60
N ALA A 587 11.39 -11.43 6.29
CA ALA A 587 10.90 -12.61 5.59
C ALA A 587 11.85 -12.92 4.42
N ARG A 588 11.79 -14.13 3.86
CA ARG A 588 12.69 -14.55 2.77
C ARG A 588 12.45 -13.77 1.49
N MET A 589 11.20 -13.47 1.18
CA MET A 589 10.80 -12.49 0.17
C MET A 589 9.53 -11.78 0.64
N ALA A 590 9.55 -10.46 0.83
CA ALA A 590 8.35 -9.67 1.11
C ALA A 590 8.12 -8.66 -0.02
N PHE A 591 7.14 -8.94 -0.88
CA PHE A 591 6.81 -8.14 -2.06
C PHE A 591 5.99 -6.91 -1.68
N SER A 592 6.27 -5.78 -2.33
CA SER A 592 5.62 -4.48 -2.04
C SER A 592 4.33 -4.29 -2.85
N PHE A 593 3.21 -4.03 -2.19
CA PHE A 593 1.93 -3.66 -2.82
C PHE A 593 1.46 -2.27 -2.32
N GLU A 594 0.53 -1.68 -3.06
CA GLU A 594 -0.18 -0.46 -2.71
C GLU A 594 -1.11 -0.65 -1.49
N LEU A 595 -1.10 0.32 -0.57
CA LEU A 595 -2.09 0.43 0.50
C LEU A 595 -3.37 1.07 -0.04
N VAL A 596 -4.41 0.25 -0.21
CA VAL A 596 -5.71 0.67 -0.77
C VAL A 596 -6.66 1.26 0.29
N ASP A 597 -7.57 2.15 -0.13
CA ASP A 597 -8.43 2.94 0.76
C ASP A 597 -9.43 2.11 1.61
N ASP A 598 -9.77 0.89 1.20
CA ASP A 598 -10.65 -0.03 1.94
C ASP A 598 -9.87 -1.02 2.84
N ALA A 599 -8.53 -0.96 2.82
CA ALA A 599 -7.68 -1.76 3.69
C ALA A 599 -7.95 -1.46 5.18
N THR A 600 -7.93 -2.50 6.01
CA THR A 600 -8.10 -2.38 7.46
C THR A 600 -7.02 -3.18 8.18
N PRO A 601 -6.81 -3.00 9.51
CA PRO A 601 -5.88 -3.82 10.29
C PRO A 601 -6.20 -5.33 10.36
N ARG A 602 -7.13 -5.83 9.55
CA ARG A 602 -7.60 -7.23 9.47
C ARG A 602 -7.93 -7.70 8.05
N THR A 603 -7.97 -6.83 7.05
CA THR A 603 -8.42 -7.12 5.68
C THR A 603 -7.59 -6.29 4.71
N PRO A 604 -6.99 -6.89 3.65
CA PRO A 604 -6.12 -6.14 2.76
C PRO A 604 -6.86 -5.18 1.83
N GLY A 605 -8.10 -5.49 1.46
CA GLY A 605 -8.92 -4.69 0.54
C GLY A 605 -9.45 -5.56 -0.60
N ALA A 606 -10.57 -5.17 -1.22
CA ALA A 606 -11.33 -6.03 -2.14
C ALA A 606 -10.49 -6.57 -3.30
N VAL A 607 -9.74 -5.69 -3.99
CA VAL A 607 -8.83 -6.04 -5.09
C VAL A 607 -7.84 -7.16 -4.73
N TRP A 608 -7.35 -7.19 -3.49
CA TRP A 608 -6.43 -8.22 -3.03
C TRP A 608 -7.18 -9.49 -2.59
N THR A 609 -8.29 -9.36 -1.84
CA THR A 609 -9.04 -10.52 -1.33
C THR A 609 -9.67 -11.34 -2.45
N ASP A 610 -10.19 -10.67 -3.48
CA ASP A 610 -11.00 -11.28 -4.52
C ASP A 610 -10.12 -12.05 -5.52
N ALA A 611 -8.86 -11.63 -5.67
CA ALA A 611 -7.80 -12.38 -6.35
C ALA A 611 -7.17 -13.51 -5.50
N GLY A 612 -7.60 -13.67 -4.24
CA GLY A 612 -7.21 -14.76 -3.33
C GLY A 612 -6.30 -14.38 -2.17
N PHE A 613 -5.73 -13.17 -2.14
CA PHE A 613 -4.84 -12.71 -1.06
C PHE A 613 -5.63 -12.29 0.18
N ALA A 614 -5.99 -13.26 1.02
CA ALA A 614 -6.99 -13.08 2.08
C ALA A 614 -6.51 -12.35 3.35
N TRP A 615 -5.22 -12.09 3.55
CA TRP A 615 -4.64 -11.51 4.78
C TRP A 615 -3.25 -10.87 4.51
N ASP A 616 -2.76 -10.00 5.39
CA ASP A 616 -1.42 -9.39 5.28
C ASP A 616 -0.31 -10.44 5.37
N TYR A 617 0.80 -10.26 4.66
CA TYR A 617 1.85 -11.26 4.53
C TYR A 617 1.34 -12.59 3.93
N TYR A 618 0.38 -12.54 3.00
CA TYR A 618 -0.17 -13.72 2.34
C TYR A 618 0.95 -14.58 1.73
N GLY A 619 1.07 -15.83 2.17
CA GLY A 619 2.02 -16.80 1.63
C GLY A 619 1.62 -17.24 0.23
N MET A 620 2.43 -16.89 -0.76
CA MET A 620 2.22 -17.24 -2.17
C MET A 620 2.80 -18.63 -2.46
N ASP A 621 2.28 -19.63 -1.75
CA ASP A 621 2.89 -20.96 -1.62
C ASP A 621 2.69 -21.86 -2.86
N ASN A 622 1.79 -21.52 -3.79
CA ASN A 622 1.63 -22.25 -5.06
C ASN A 622 2.67 -21.83 -6.11
N ILE A 623 3.31 -20.68 -5.96
CA ILE A 623 4.38 -20.25 -6.87
C ILE A 623 5.60 -21.16 -6.67
N PRO A 624 6.17 -21.78 -7.73
CA PRO A 624 7.23 -22.77 -7.60
C PRO A 624 8.60 -22.10 -7.39
N TRP A 625 8.81 -21.53 -6.19
CA TRP A 625 10.00 -20.76 -5.81
C TRP A 625 11.35 -21.47 -6.02
N SER A 626 11.37 -22.80 -6.02
CA SER A 626 12.57 -23.60 -6.34
C SER A 626 12.94 -23.61 -7.82
N GLN A 627 12.12 -23.00 -8.68
CA GLN A 627 12.38 -22.76 -10.11
C GLN A 627 12.68 -21.27 -10.38
N LEU A 628 13.07 -20.51 -9.34
CA LEU A 628 13.71 -19.21 -9.55
C LEU A 628 15.10 -19.36 -10.20
N ARG A 629 15.56 -18.30 -10.85
CA ARG A 629 16.94 -18.07 -11.29
C ARG A 629 17.35 -16.63 -10.97
N VAL A 630 18.57 -16.40 -10.51
CA VAL A 630 19.09 -15.04 -10.25
C VAL A 630 19.93 -14.59 -11.43
N ILE A 631 19.59 -13.42 -11.97
CA ILE A 631 20.19 -12.86 -13.17
C ILE A 631 21.50 -12.15 -12.82
N ALA A 632 22.53 -12.29 -13.65
CA ALA A 632 23.76 -11.51 -13.49
C ALA A 632 23.46 -10.01 -13.69
N SER A 633 23.96 -9.16 -12.79
CA SER A 633 23.89 -7.70 -13.02
C SER A 633 24.85 -7.31 -14.16
N PRO A 634 24.46 -6.42 -15.08
CA PRO A 634 25.31 -6.00 -16.22
C PRO A 634 26.69 -5.47 -15.83
N ASP A 635 26.82 -4.92 -14.62
CA ASP A 635 28.06 -4.29 -14.14
C ASP A 635 29.13 -5.28 -13.67
N GLY A 636 28.91 -6.59 -13.81
CA GLY A 636 29.99 -7.57 -13.91
C GLY A 636 30.81 -7.84 -12.64
N GLY A 637 30.39 -7.35 -11.48
CA GLY A 637 30.88 -7.78 -10.17
C GLY A 637 32.17 -7.14 -9.66
N THR A 638 32.04 -5.94 -9.08
CA THR A 638 32.80 -5.57 -7.86
C THR A 638 31.94 -4.66 -7.00
N ALA A 639 31.74 -5.02 -5.73
CA ALA A 639 31.34 -4.05 -4.71
C ALA A 639 32.47 -3.02 -4.52
N ILE A 640 32.12 -1.78 -4.20
CA ILE A 640 33.02 -0.60 -4.21
C ILE A 640 33.57 -0.30 -2.81
#